data_AF-A0A2K8NT44-F1
#
_entry.id   AF-A0A2K8NT44-F1
#
_cell.length_a   1.000
_cell.length_b   1.000
_cell.length_c   1.000
_cell.angle_alpha   90.00
_cell.angle_beta   90.00
_cell.angle_gamma   90.00
#
_symmetry.space_group_name_H-M   'P 1'
#
loop_
_entity.id
_entity.type
_entity.pdbx_description
1 polymer ?
#
loop_
_entity_poly.entity_id
_entity_poly.type
_entity_poly.pdbx_seq_one_letter_code
_entity_poly.pdbx_strand_id
1 'polypeptide(L)'
;MRLKLFFKQSIKDFIVYWPLYLTFTLFLIIGISLSLGLTSFGSLFTSDLKNSIGLKLDKNAKFTPEKYLVGPPQEHSSELENLFAQQEPTTLPIYNFFLETIEYTNNKNVTNQNKKFDISKVPQDIIKTIYKYFAYHEGNIIHIKDDIETIPYLNFSLNEAEIDYDQLNKYVDYIQFMFKYKYKSANVQSAFIIKKYVEQNAKSGEGLPKFNIPIYRDQRFSIKFENIEQKVTLETLLSTKNMGDLYQGYYGNILADELNIAGEIPNTSNHDAKILNYRFFQSDEFNKINYVNTINFKNKKFSHYIDKTKPEFGMFFYLQPRTANWLNLELGKKYKIGVLTNNSQINYELLYAGTFLNKDLAWNKKTFNFYSPIQTINKILYESNKDATEFTEFGKYWLSSKPIFYNSLYLYLTNIDNVAEGQEFFSNWFEKNMLSPIKSDHKLQSSVAWADTDLNMLKRTMWKMSIIVSAIIILFVFALLFLTFFFISQQIILLKQKHLFFLKSLGVNNFELSILNTFALLTPILIGFTLSIFGALIIQNTIINISFSYLNFYHCFWTIDNTFIIAFMGLFIAGFIGFFTINFFIINSKILKISGMGVAKNISKMQMKLKSMVYKFNSRTRIGLAFTFKNIYKNIISYIMLTISFSIIFFSFQFSNSLTAFSTSYEKWNEPYKSIKLNTALPLYNLIENNGEKEVIPAYETVDVNELNAMIKLDDAFWNKPSEILNVLTTQMHNAYIPKQTVSDFLNRLIRDPAYYNKIKKIIESIFPKNPVDKPHMNADSIMKLINRFILLKIENPLFDGMNIMFGKVVGSYKKPSIESGRQMGVYVNGWDDKLLNIRTNLLAFENDEYSQNHFDYGFDKYGLIERTSSDNRELEQQKNRWAINANVSNTYAKRTKLNIGDEFVINTNNLGPITLRLNKIMHSDTIFDSYIYVPQSSLFEYLAKTNSDNPSLQEFFESIVSNIKQQKYVSNSYFSTQMLPMQLEYFTLPILNKTGADAGSSIFDYYKKNLFEDYLNSINQGIMIFNLETRRLDTLMTSLTGTMRISIIASISIAMMVSIILTILILLENKKTILMFKTIGYKKREINLYLISGYLVSITLGVFTAILLAWITLEKVVAEIMKTLWFDIPLNFGWGLGFIGIVIASILLFFILINSAISYFTKIQQPKYAFVDL
;
A
#
# COMPACT_ATOMS: atom_id res chain seq x y z
N MET A 1 -17.33 18.70 -57.95
CA MET A 1 -17.96 17.35 -58.00
C MET A 1 -18.97 17.23 -56.86
N ARG A 2 -20.19 16.71 -57.08
CA ARG A 2 -21.21 16.58 -56.00
C ARG A 2 -20.81 15.45 -55.03
N LEU A 3 -20.80 15.72 -53.72
CA LEU A 3 -20.42 14.79 -52.63
C LEU A 3 -21.10 13.40 -52.72
N LYS A 4 -22.33 13.36 -53.23
CA LYS A 4 -23.11 12.15 -53.51
C LYS A 4 -22.41 11.15 -54.45
N LEU A 5 -21.67 11.64 -55.45
CA LEU A 5 -20.95 10.78 -56.40
C LEU A 5 -19.75 10.08 -55.73
N PHE A 6 -19.07 10.77 -54.80
CA PHE A 6 -17.98 10.18 -54.03
C PHE A 6 -18.46 9.03 -53.15
N PHE A 7 -19.56 9.22 -52.42
CA PHE A 7 -20.14 8.15 -51.60
C PHE A 7 -20.56 6.94 -52.44
N LYS A 8 -21.19 7.17 -53.60
CA LYS A 8 -21.59 6.07 -54.51
C LYS A 8 -20.38 5.29 -55.01
N GLN A 9 -19.30 5.97 -55.39
CA GLN A 9 -18.07 5.32 -55.84
C GLN A 9 -17.35 4.58 -54.69
N SER A 10 -17.30 5.18 -53.50
CA SER A 10 -16.74 4.56 -52.29
C SER A 10 -17.44 3.23 -51.97
N ILE A 11 -18.78 3.20 -52.00
CA ILE A 11 -19.58 1.98 -51.78
C ILE A 11 -19.31 0.94 -52.87
N LYS A 12 -19.24 1.36 -54.14
CA LYS A 12 -18.93 0.45 -55.25
C LYS A 12 -17.55 -0.18 -55.08
N ASP A 13 -16.54 0.62 -54.74
CA ASP A 13 -15.18 0.13 -54.50
C ASP A 13 -15.12 -0.81 -53.28
N PHE A 14 -15.87 -0.48 -52.22
CA PHE A 14 -16.03 -1.34 -51.05
C PHE A 14 -16.57 -2.72 -51.42
N ILE A 15 -17.61 -2.79 -52.27
CA ILE A 15 -18.20 -4.07 -52.70
C ILE A 15 -17.23 -4.87 -53.58
N VAL A 16 -16.53 -4.21 -54.50
CA VAL A 16 -15.61 -4.88 -55.43
C VAL A 16 -14.38 -5.45 -54.71
N TYR A 17 -13.85 -4.72 -53.73
CA TYR A 17 -12.67 -5.13 -52.96
C TYR A 17 -13.01 -5.46 -51.50
N TRP A 18 -14.20 -6.00 -51.27
CA TRP A 18 -14.76 -6.20 -49.93
C TRP A 18 -13.87 -6.98 -48.96
N PRO A 19 -13.05 -8.00 -49.33
CA PRO A 19 -12.22 -8.69 -48.36
C PRO A 19 -11.12 -7.78 -47.79
N LEU A 20 -10.56 -6.91 -48.63
CA LEU A 20 -9.53 -5.95 -48.22
C LEU A 20 -10.14 -4.87 -47.32
N TYR A 21 -11.27 -4.30 -47.73
CA TYR A 21 -11.94 -3.27 -46.94
C TYR A 21 -12.56 -3.81 -45.65
N LEU A 22 -13.06 -5.04 -45.63
CA LEU A 22 -13.59 -5.67 -44.42
C LEU A 22 -12.49 -5.95 -43.41
N THR A 23 -11.39 -6.58 -43.83
CA THR A 23 -10.25 -6.85 -42.94
C THR A 23 -9.62 -5.56 -42.41
N PHE A 24 -9.51 -4.56 -43.27
CA PHE A 24 -9.16 -3.19 -42.90
C PHE A 24 -10.09 -2.60 -41.84
N THR A 25 -11.40 -2.71 -42.06
CA THR A 25 -12.40 -2.17 -41.12
C THR A 25 -12.34 -2.89 -39.79
N LEU A 26 -12.22 -4.22 -39.77
CA LEU A 26 -12.05 -5.02 -38.54
C LEU A 26 -10.78 -4.64 -37.77
N PHE A 27 -9.66 -4.48 -38.47
CA PHE A 27 -8.42 -4.03 -37.87
C PHE A 27 -8.57 -2.63 -37.25
N LEU A 28 -9.23 -1.71 -37.97
CA LEU A 28 -9.52 -0.35 -37.49
C LEU A 28 -10.42 -0.37 -36.25
N ILE A 29 -11.47 -1.20 -36.25
CA ILE A 29 -12.35 -1.42 -35.09
C ILE A 29 -11.51 -1.84 -33.88
N ILE A 30 -10.70 -2.90 -34.00
CA ILE A 30 -9.94 -3.45 -32.85
C ILE A 30 -8.89 -2.45 -32.36
N GLY A 31 -8.11 -1.86 -33.27
CA GLY A 31 -7.02 -0.93 -32.91
C GLY A 31 -7.53 0.33 -32.21
N ILE A 32 -8.63 0.92 -32.70
CA ILE A 32 -9.25 2.09 -32.08
C ILE A 32 -9.99 1.68 -30.80
N SER A 33 -10.69 0.55 -30.79
CA SER A 33 -11.36 0.05 -29.56
C SER A 33 -10.37 -0.08 -28.42
N LEU A 34 -9.20 -0.66 -28.68
CA LEU A 34 -8.16 -0.83 -27.67
C LEU A 34 -7.59 0.52 -27.23
N SER A 35 -7.25 1.39 -28.18
CA SER A 35 -6.64 2.69 -27.87
C SER A 35 -7.59 3.60 -27.09
N LEU A 36 -8.83 3.69 -27.56
CA LEU A 36 -9.89 4.49 -26.94
C LEU A 36 -10.34 3.88 -25.62
N GLY A 37 -10.49 2.55 -25.54
CA GLY A 37 -10.86 1.84 -24.32
C GLY A 37 -9.82 1.98 -23.21
N LEU A 38 -8.52 1.88 -23.54
CA LEU A 38 -7.42 2.12 -22.59
C LEU A 38 -7.33 3.58 -22.16
N THR A 39 -7.48 4.53 -23.09
CA THR A 39 -7.44 5.97 -22.77
C THR A 39 -8.63 6.37 -21.91
N SER A 40 -9.82 5.87 -22.24
CA SER A 40 -11.04 6.07 -21.47
C SER A 40 -10.94 5.45 -20.09
N PHE A 41 -10.48 4.20 -20.00
CA PHE A 41 -10.18 3.57 -18.71
C PHE A 41 -9.18 4.41 -17.92
N GLY A 42 -8.08 4.88 -18.51
CA GLY A 42 -7.11 5.72 -17.83
C GLY A 42 -7.73 7.02 -17.29
N SER A 43 -8.55 7.68 -18.10
CA SER A 43 -9.29 8.89 -17.70
C SER A 43 -10.27 8.60 -16.56
N LEU A 44 -11.13 7.60 -16.74
CA LEU A 44 -12.17 7.24 -15.78
C LEU A 44 -11.59 6.66 -14.52
N PHE A 45 -10.60 5.77 -14.59
CA PHE A 45 -9.87 5.32 -13.41
C PHE A 45 -9.23 6.48 -12.67
N THR A 46 -8.68 7.48 -13.39
CA THR A 46 -8.15 8.68 -12.74
C THR A 46 -9.25 9.54 -12.14
N SER A 47 -10.37 9.68 -12.84
CA SER A 47 -11.55 10.45 -12.41
C SER A 47 -12.21 9.78 -11.21
N ASP A 48 -12.44 8.48 -11.27
CA ASP A 48 -13.00 7.64 -10.22
C ASP A 48 -12.06 7.52 -9.04
N LEU A 49 -10.73 7.39 -9.25
CA LEU A 49 -9.78 7.58 -8.17
C LEU A 49 -9.96 8.99 -7.60
N LYS A 50 -9.88 10.05 -8.41
CA LYS A 50 -10.04 11.45 -7.95
C LYS A 50 -11.36 11.72 -7.23
N ASN A 51 -12.46 11.15 -7.68
CA ASN A 51 -13.81 11.40 -7.19
C ASN A 51 -14.17 10.48 -6.02
N SER A 52 -13.69 9.23 -6.04
CA SER A 52 -13.93 8.24 -4.96
C SER A 52 -12.93 8.37 -3.82
N ILE A 53 -11.72 8.86 -4.10
CA ILE A 53 -10.69 9.17 -3.10
C ILE A 53 -10.68 10.68 -2.78
N GLY A 54 -11.53 11.49 -3.41
CA GLY A 54 -11.64 12.93 -3.11
C GLY A 54 -10.38 13.72 -3.42
N LEU A 55 -9.53 13.30 -4.38
CA LEU A 55 -8.18 13.84 -4.60
C LEU A 55 -8.10 15.25 -5.24
N LYS A 56 -8.89 16.22 -4.79
CA LYS A 56 -8.21 17.45 -4.34
C LYS A 56 -7.34 17.02 -3.17
N LEU A 57 -6.20 17.65 -2.91
CA LEU A 57 -5.42 17.24 -1.74
C LEU A 57 -6.29 17.46 -0.52
N ASP A 58 -6.98 16.41 -0.04
CA ASP A 58 -7.89 16.49 1.09
C ASP A 58 -7.13 16.82 2.38
N LYS A 59 -5.83 17.05 2.28
CA LYS A 59 -4.96 17.57 3.30
C LYS A 59 -3.86 18.27 2.53
N ASN A 60 -3.68 19.55 2.78
CA ASN A 60 -2.50 20.26 2.32
C ASN A 60 -1.68 20.79 3.49
N ALA A 61 -2.10 20.53 4.72
CA ALA A 61 -1.34 20.76 5.93
C ALA A 61 -1.61 19.67 6.97
N LYS A 62 -0.63 19.45 7.84
CA LYS A 62 -0.71 18.61 9.03
C LYS A 62 -0.17 19.40 10.22
N PHE A 63 -0.89 19.31 11.31
CA PHE A 63 -0.47 19.73 12.64
C PHE A 63 -0.13 18.48 13.46
N THR A 64 1.06 18.46 14.05
CA THR A 64 1.45 17.48 15.06
C THR A 64 1.74 18.24 16.35
N PRO A 65 1.05 17.91 17.47
CA PRO A 65 1.36 18.52 18.76
C PRO A 65 2.81 18.26 19.14
N GLU A 66 3.46 19.25 19.74
CA GLU A 66 4.84 19.18 20.19
C GLU A 66 4.97 19.80 21.58
N LYS A 67 6.03 19.47 22.31
CA LYS A 67 6.31 20.09 23.60
C LYS A 67 6.60 21.57 23.42
N TYR A 68 6.01 22.42 24.27
CA TYR A 68 6.24 23.87 24.21
C TYR A 68 6.57 24.49 25.55
N LEU A 69 7.44 25.49 25.52
CA LEU A 69 7.80 26.30 26.67
C LEU A 69 6.77 27.43 26.87
N VAL A 70 6.43 27.72 28.13
CA VAL A 70 5.48 28.76 28.56
C VAL A 70 6.23 29.77 29.43
N GLY A 71 6.54 30.94 28.88
CA GLY A 71 7.29 31.99 29.58
C GLY A 71 8.14 32.84 28.62
N PRO A 72 8.74 33.95 29.09
CA PRO A 72 9.54 34.84 28.27
C PRO A 72 10.86 34.19 27.81
N PRO A 73 11.43 34.59 26.65
CA PRO A 73 12.67 34.00 26.12
C PRO A 73 13.94 34.20 26.95
N GLN A 74 13.90 35.04 27.98
CA GLN A 74 15.08 35.45 28.74
C GLN A 74 15.50 34.43 29.83
N GLU A 75 14.76 33.33 29.97
CA GLU A 75 15.00 32.25 30.96
C GLU A 75 15.54 30.95 30.33
N HIS A 76 16.01 30.97 29.07
CA HIS A 76 16.49 29.76 28.41
C HIS A 76 17.83 29.28 28.97
N SER A 77 17.83 28.18 29.71
CA SER A 77 19.02 27.34 29.84
C SER A 77 19.19 26.51 28.56
N SER A 78 20.43 26.21 28.18
CA SER A 78 20.73 25.31 27.05
C SER A 78 20.09 23.93 27.19
N GLU A 79 19.77 23.51 28.41
CA GLU A 79 19.04 22.27 28.70
C GLU A 79 17.57 22.34 28.25
N LEU A 80 16.90 23.47 28.47
CA LEU A 80 15.52 23.68 28.04
C LEU A 80 15.41 23.78 26.51
N GLU A 81 16.37 24.39 25.84
CA GLU A 81 16.40 24.49 24.37
C GLU A 81 16.49 23.13 23.67
N ASN A 82 17.00 22.10 24.35
CA ASN A 82 17.06 20.73 23.82
C ASN A 82 15.80 19.92 24.12
N LEU A 83 14.99 20.34 25.11
CA LEU A 83 13.77 19.65 25.53
C LEU A 83 12.52 20.11 24.78
N PHE A 84 12.51 21.35 24.30
CA PHE A 84 11.37 21.99 23.64
C PHE A 84 11.74 22.42 22.22
N ALA A 85 10.82 22.22 21.27
CA ALA A 85 11.00 22.70 19.90
C ALA A 85 10.39 24.10 19.68
N GLN A 86 9.42 24.45 20.53
CA GLN A 86 8.55 25.61 20.38
C GLN A 86 8.32 26.31 21.71
N GLN A 87 7.95 27.58 21.64
CA GLN A 87 7.69 28.43 22.79
C GLN A 87 6.44 29.27 22.54
N GLU A 88 5.67 29.47 23.60
CA GLU A 88 4.53 30.36 23.57
C GLU A 88 4.97 31.83 23.53
N PRO A 89 4.42 32.67 22.64
CA PRO A 89 4.75 34.09 22.59
C PRO A 89 4.50 34.78 23.92
N THR A 90 5.14 35.93 24.14
CA THR A 90 5.01 36.74 25.36
C THR A 90 3.57 37.18 25.65
N THR A 91 2.69 37.21 24.64
CA THR A 91 1.26 37.49 24.77
C THR A 91 0.43 36.32 25.31
N LEU A 92 1.04 35.15 25.46
CA LEU A 92 0.45 33.91 25.99
C LEU A 92 -0.95 33.58 25.42
N PRO A 93 -1.11 33.51 24.07
CA PRO A 93 -2.41 33.35 23.43
C PRO A 93 -3.09 32.00 23.76
N ILE A 94 -2.33 30.93 23.95
CA ILE A 94 -2.86 29.59 24.25
C ILE A 94 -3.20 29.49 25.73
N TYR A 95 -2.37 30.01 26.63
CA TYR A 95 -2.69 30.04 28.06
C TYR A 95 -3.94 30.87 28.35
N ASN A 96 -4.09 32.03 27.70
CA ASN A 96 -5.30 32.83 27.83
C ASN A 96 -6.53 32.09 27.31
N PHE A 97 -6.41 31.39 26.17
CA PHE A 97 -7.46 30.50 25.67
C PHE A 97 -7.79 29.36 26.64
N PHE A 98 -6.78 28.77 27.28
CA PHE A 98 -6.96 27.74 28.29
C PHE A 98 -7.77 28.26 29.48
N LEU A 99 -7.41 29.43 30.04
CA LEU A 99 -8.13 30.07 31.15
C LEU A 99 -9.59 30.41 30.78
N GLU A 100 -9.82 30.92 29.56
CA GLU A 100 -11.16 31.21 29.04
C GLU A 100 -12.00 29.92 28.91
N THR A 101 -11.39 28.84 28.43
CA THR A 101 -12.07 27.55 28.22
C THR A 101 -12.58 26.96 29.52
N ILE A 102 -11.79 27.04 30.58
CA ILE A 102 -12.13 26.56 31.92
C ILE A 102 -12.91 27.59 32.75
N GLU A 103 -13.28 28.72 32.13
CA GLU A 103 -14.09 29.80 32.72
C GLU A 103 -13.47 30.46 33.96
N TYR A 104 -12.14 30.45 34.07
CA TYR A 104 -11.43 31.03 35.21
C TYR A 104 -11.54 32.56 35.28
N THR A 105 -11.74 33.24 34.14
CA THR A 105 -11.66 34.71 34.01
C THR A 105 -13.02 35.43 33.97
N ASN A 106 -14.15 34.72 33.81
CA ASN A 106 -15.47 35.34 33.60
C ASN A 106 -16.43 35.17 34.80
N ASN A 107 -16.42 36.20 35.66
CA ASN A 107 -17.56 36.81 36.36
C ASN A 107 -18.34 36.05 37.47
N LYS A 108 -18.51 36.78 38.58
CA LYS A 108 -19.19 36.49 39.86
C LYS A 108 -20.70 36.12 39.79
N ASN A 109 -21.26 35.85 38.61
CA ASN A 109 -22.71 35.71 38.40
C ASN A 109 -23.15 34.39 37.76
N VAL A 110 -22.28 33.38 37.63
CA VAL A 110 -22.72 32.02 37.25
C VAL A 110 -23.41 31.37 38.44
N THR A 111 -24.75 31.31 38.35
CA THR A 111 -25.72 30.89 39.36
C THR A 111 -25.47 29.50 39.95
N ASN A 112 -24.97 29.48 41.18
CA ASN A 112 -25.26 28.63 42.36
C ASN A 112 -25.75 27.16 42.31
N GLN A 113 -26.04 26.49 41.19
CA GLN A 113 -26.71 25.16 41.27
C GLN A 113 -25.82 23.93 41.05
N ASN A 114 -24.62 24.04 40.45
CA ASN A 114 -23.70 22.88 40.27
C ASN A 114 -22.32 23.09 40.94
N LYS A 115 -22.31 23.59 42.17
CA LYS A 115 -21.13 23.97 42.98
C LYS A 115 -20.27 22.82 43.52
N LYS A 116 -20.18 21.67 42.85
CA LYS A 116 -19.27 20.60 43.31
C LYS A 116 -17.78 20.91 43.01
N PHE A 117 -17.48 21.67 41.96
CA PHE A 117 -16.10 22.04 41.60
C PHE A 117 -16.02 23.54 41.24
N ASP A 118 -15.59 24.35 42.19
CA ASP A 118 -15.38 25.78 42.00
C ASP A 118 -13.91 26.05 41.63
N ILE A 119 -13.58 26.00 40.34
CA ILE A 119 -12.20 26.17 39.85
C ILE A 119 -11.65 27.57 40.12
N SER A 120 -12.52 28.55 40.38
CA SER A 120 -12.11 29.92 40.74
C SER A 120 -11.44 30.02 42.11
N LYS A 121 -11.64 29.01 42.96
CA LYS A 121 -10.98 28.91 44.28
C LYS A 121 -9.58 28.30 44.18
N VAL A 122 -9.19 27.74 43.04
CA VAL A 122 -7.87 27.16 42.85
C VAL A 122 -6.86 28.31 42.65
N PRO A 123 -5.78 28.38 43.43
CA PRO A 123 -4.72 29.36 43.23
C PRO A 123 -4.23 29.39 41.79
N GLN A 124 -4.04 30.60 41.25
CA GLN A 124 -3.64 30.80 39.85
C GLN A 124 -2.30 30.10 39.53
N ASP A 125 -1.39 30.05 40.49
CA ASP A 125 -0.10 29.36 40.34
C ASP A 125 -0.28 27.86 40.12
N ILE A 126 -1.24 27.23 40.81
CA ILE A 126 -1.57 25.80 40.59
C ILE A 126 -2.11 25.60 39.17
N ILE A 127 -3.05 26.45 38.73
CA ILE A 127 -3.59 26.38 37.36
C ILE A 127 -2.50 26.58 36.30
N LYS A 128 -1.58 27.52 36.53
CA LYS A 128 -0.43 27.76 35.66
C LYS A 128 0.51 26.55 35.62
N THR A 129 0.74 25.89 36.75
CA THR A 129 1.57 24.69 36.82
C THR A 129 0.92 23.50 36.13
N ILE A 130 -0.40 23.29 36.31
CA ILE A 130 -1.18 22.30 35.56
C ILE A 130 -1.04 22.54 34.05
N TYR A 131 -1.14 23.81 33.61
CA TYR A 131 -0.97 24.16 32.20
C TYR A 131 0.45 23.87 31.68
N LYS A 132 1.49 24.24 32.44
CA LYS A 132 2.88 23.93 32.09
C LYS A 132 3.11 22.41 32.00
N TYR A 133 2.49 21.63 32.89
CA TYR A 133 2.54 20.18 32.83
C TYR A 133 1.91 19.67 31.51
N PHE A 134 0.75 20.18 31.12
CA PHE A 134 0.19 19.85 29.80
C PHE A 134 1.11 20.27 28.66
N ALA A 135 1.75 21.44 28.73
CA ALA A 135 2.68 21.91 27.70
C ALA A 135 3.90 21.00 27.52
N TYR A 136 4.39 20.43 28.62
CA TYR A 136 5.43 19.40 28.61
C TYR A 136 4.96 18.07 27.97
N HIS A 137 3.68 17.74 28.13
CA HIS A 137 3.02 16.60 27.47
C HIS A 137 2.34 16.98 26.14
N GLU A 138 2.97 17.86 25.35
CA GLU A 138 2.52 18.21 23.99
C GLU A 138 1.11 18.83 23.95
N GLY A 139 0.68 19.44 25.06
CA GLY A 139 -0.65 19.99 25.27
C GLY A 139 -1.72 18.97 25.66
N ASN A 140 -1.38 17.70 25.91
CA ASN A 140 -2.35 16.68 26.30
C ASN A 140 -2.85 16.89 27.74
N ILE A 141 -4.18 16.83 27.91
CA ILE A 141 -4.87 16.95 29.20
C ILE A 141 -4.96 15.56 29.81
N ILE A 142 -3.91 15.20 30.55
CA ILE A 142 -3.74 13.90 31.20
C ILE A 142 -3.58 14.10 32.70
N HIS A 143 -3.94 13.07 33.48
CA HIS A 143 -3.75 13.06 34.93
C HIS A 143 -2.29 13.35 35.28
N ILE A 144 -2.13 14.14 36.34
CA ILE A 144 -0.85 14.42 36.96
C ILE A 144 -0.43 13.16 37.71
N LYS A 145 0.79 12.72 37.43
CA LYS A 145 1.43 11.60 38.11
C LYS A 145 2.56 12.13 39.00
N ASP A 146 3.11 11.22 39.80
CA ASP A 146 4.22 11.50 40.73
C ASP A 146 5.51 11.94 40.01
N ASP A 147 5.59 11.81 38.67
CA ASP A 147 6.73 12.25 37.87
C ASP A 147 6.86 13.78 37.75
N ILE A 148 5.88 14.53 38.24
CA ILE A 148 5.84 15.99 38.10
C ILE A 148 7.05 16.69 38.74
N GLU A 149 7.59 16.15 39.83
CA GLU A 149 8.77 16.67 40.54
C GLU A 149 10.05 16.52 39.74
N THR A 150 10.08 15.56 38.80
CA THR A 150 11.26 15.26 37.97
C THR A 150 11.36 16.15 36.73
N ILE A 151 10.36 17.00 36.48
CA ILE A 151 10.31 17.90 35.32
C ILE A 151 10.97 19.23 35.73
N PRO A 152 12.22 19.54 35.31
CA PRO A 152 12.98 20.71 35.80
C PRO A 152 12.31 22.06 35.49
N TYR A 153 11.36 22.04 34.56
CA TYR A 153 10.58 23.18 34.09
C TYR A 153 9.37 23.52 35.00
N LEU A 154 8.98 22.61 35.90
CA LEU A 154 7.86 22.78 36.84
C LEU A 154 8.41 23.11 38.23
N ASN A 155 8.80 24.37 38.43
CA ASN A 155 9.24 24.84 39.75
C ASN A 155 8.01 25.02 40.66
N PHE A 156 7.68 24.01 41.47
CA PHE A 156 6.63 24.11 42.48
C PHE A 156 7.16 24.93 43.66
N SER A 157 6.74 26.19 43.74
CA SER A 157 7.03 27.05 44.90
C SER A 157 6.05 26.84 46.07
N LEU A 158 5.32 25.72 46.09
CA LEU A 158 4.44 25.38 47.20
C LEU A 158 5.28 24.74 48.30
N ASN A 159 5.15 25.21 49.54
CA ASN A 159 5.73 24.55 50.72
C ASN A 159 5.37 23.06 50.66
N GLU A 160 6.35 22.17 50.89
CA GLU A 160 6.30 20.69 50.80
C GLU A 160 5.19 19.98 51.63
N ALA A 161 4.24 20.72 52.21
CA ALA A 161 3.07 20.16 52.86
C ALA A 161 2.09 19.59 51.82
N GLU A 162 2.23 18.29 51.56
CA GLU A 162 1.31 17.34 50.89
C GLU A 162 0.45 17.93 49.76
N ILE A 163 0.97 17.88 48.52
CA ILE A 163 0.14 18.07 47.32
C ILE A 163 -0.85 16.91 47.21
N ASP A 164 -2.15 17.19 47.34
CA ASP A 164 -3.21 16.21 47.11
C ASP A 164 -3.40 15.98 45.59
N TYR A 165 -2.74 14.94 45.07
CA TYR A 165 -2.85 14.52 43.67
C TYR A 165 -4.28 14.12 43.27
N ASP A 166 -5.09 13.58 44.17
CA ASP A 166 -6.48 13.22 43.88
C ASP A 166 -7.31 14.48 43.66
N GLN A 167 -7.08 15.52 44.48
CA GLN A 167 -7.71 16.82 44.31
C GLN A 167 -7.24 17.50 43.01
N LEU A 168 -5.95 17.45 42.69
CA LEU A 168 -5.43 17.96 41.42
C LEU A 168 -6.04 17.22 40.22
N ASN A 169 -6.13 15.90 40.27
CA ASN A 169 -6.68 15.09 39.18
C ASN A 169 -8.18 15.31 39.01
N LYS A 170 -8.93 15.65 40.07
CA LYS A 170 -10.32 16.14 39.93
C LYS A 170 -10.39 17.45 39.13
N TYR A 171 -9.43 18.36 39.30
CA TYR A 171 -9.34 19.56 38.45
C TYR A 171 -8.97 19.19 37.02
N VAL A 172 -8.03 18.27 36.81
CA VAL A 172 -7.68 17.77 35.47
C VAL A 172 -8.90 17.15 34.79
N ASP A 173 -9.71 16.36 35.48
CA ASP A 173 -10.95 15.78 34.95
C ASP A 173 -11.95 16.87 34.55
N TYR A 174 -12.13 17.89 35.40
CA TYR A 174 -12.98 19.03 35.06
C TYR A 174 -12.46 19.79 33.83
N ILE A 175 -11.16 20.05 33.75
CA ILE A 175 -10.52 20.67 32.59
C ILE A 175 -10.75 19.80 31.35
N GLN A 176 -10.50 18.49 31.45
CA GLN A 176 -10.70 17.56 30.35
C GLN A 176 -12.16 17.53 29.89
N PHE A 177 -13.10 17.52 30.83
CA PHE A 177 -14.53 17.67 30.56
C PHE A 177 -14.81 18.95 29.77
N MET A 178 -14.35 20.11 30.25
CA MET A 178 -14.58 21.40 29.59
C MET A 178 -14.02 21.42 28.17
N PHE A 179 -12.82 20.88 27.95
CA PHE A 179 -12.21 20.80 26.62
C PHE A 179 -12.92 19.79 25.70
N LYS A 180 -13.36 18.63 26.21
CA LYS A 180 -14.13 17.65 25.44
C LYS A 180 -15.52 18.18 25.11
N TYR A 181 -16.20 18.81 26.05
CA TYR A 181 -17.50 19.43 25.84
C TYR A 181 -17.42 20.58 24.83
N LYS A 182 -16.46 21.51 25.01
CA LYS A 182 -16.33 22.70 24.16
C LYS A 182 -15.72 22.44 22.80
N TYR A 183 -14.83 21.46 22.66
CA TYR A 183 -14.02 21.28 21.45
C TYR A 183 -13.89 19.82 20.99
N LYS A 184 -14.46 18.85 21.72
CA LYS A 184 -14.26 17.40 21.47
C LYS A 184 -12.77 17.03 21.39
N SER A 185 -11.93 17.73 22.15
CA SER A 185 -10.49 17.53 22.20
C SER A 185 -10.06 17.29 23.65
N ALA A 186 -9.02 16.48 23.85
CA ALA A 186 -8.31 16.34 25.12
C ALA A 186 -6.89 16.91 25.01
N ASN A 187 -6.64 17.79 24.03
CA ASN A 187 -5.36 18.44 23.79
C ASN A 187 -5.60 19.94 23.58
N VAL A 188 -4.86 20.78 24.33
CA VAL A 188 -5.05 22.23 24.37
C VAL A 188 -4.71 22.89 23.03
N GLN A 189 -3.62 22.47 22.41
CA GLN A 189 -3.18 23.00 21.11
C GLN A 189 -4.21 22.70 20.01
N SER A 190 -4.67 21.45 19.96
CA SER A 190 -5.71 21.03 19.01
C SER A 190 -7.02 21.76 19.25
N ALA A 191 -7.41 21.97 20.51
CA ALA A 191 -8.61 22.72 20.87
C ALA A 191 -8.54 24.18 20.44
N PHE A 192 -7.37 24.82 20.52
CA PHE A 192 -7.17 26.18 20.02
C PHE A 192 -7.39 26.27 18.51
N ILE A 193 -6.84 25.31 17.74
CA ILE A 193 -7.03 25.26 16.28
C ILE A 193 -8.52 25.03 15.95
N ILE A 194 -9.19 24.14 16.69
CA ILE A 194 -10.64 23.88 16.57
C ILE A 194 -11.46 25.14 16.88
N LYS A 195 -11.13 25.90 17.94
CA LYS A 195 -11.76 27.18 18.25
C LYS A 195 -11.61 28.14 17.07
N LYS A 196 -10.39 28.30 16.55
CA LYS A 196 -10.12 29.19 15.41
C LYS A 196 -10.89 28.78 14.16
N TYR A 197 -10.99 27.48 13.89
CA TYR A 197 -11.82 26.96 12.81
C TYR A 197 -13.31 27.32 12.95
N VAL A 198 -13.87 27.16 14.15
CA VAL A 198 -15.28 27.48 14.43
C VAL A 198 -15.54 28.99 14.30
N GLU A 199 -14.64 29.83 14.82
CA GLU A 199 -14.70 31.30 14.72
C GLU A 199 -14.63 31.80 13.27
N GLN A 200 -13.75 31.23 12.44
CA GLN A 200 -13.60 31.57 11.02
C GLN A 200 -14.90 31.35 10.23
N ASN A 201 -15.67 30.33 10.57
CA ASN A 201 -16.94 30.02 9.91
C ASN A 201 -18.10 30.92 10.33
N ALA A 202 -17.96 31.69 11.41
CA ALA A 202 -18.96 32.65 11.87
C ALA A 202 -18.80 34.03 11.22
N LYS A 203 -17.57 34.41 10.83
CA LYS A 203 -17.24 35.71 10.23
C LYS A 203 -17.04 35.57 8.72
N SER A 204 -18.12 35.60 7.94
CA SER A 204 -18.07 35.59 6.48
C SER A 204 -17.63 36.97 5.97
N GLY A 205 -16.33 37.25 5.80
CA GLY A 205 -15.94 38.52 5.18
C GLY A 205 -14.45 38.81 4.95
N GLU A 206 -13.51 38.30 5.76
CA GLU A 206 -12.15 38.85 5.74
C GLU A 206 -11.08 37.81 5.39
N GLY A 207 -10.56 37.89 4.15
CA GLY A 207 -9.18 37.69 3.68
C GLY A 207 -8.33 36.45 4.02
N LEU A 208 -8.65 35.66 5.04
CA LEU A 208 -7.84 34.49 5.43
C LEU A 208 -8.27 33.26 4.63
N PRO A 209 -7.32 32.48 4.05
CA PRO A 209 -7.59 31.16 3.52
C PRO A 209 -8.24 30.30 4.60
N LYS A 210 -9.51 29.93 4.39
CA LYS A 210 -10.23 29.05 5.31
C LYS A 210 -9.55 27.69 5.28
N PHE A 211 -9.20 27.16 6.46
CA PHE A 211 -8.82 25.76 6.58
C PHE A 211 -10.00 24.93 7.04
N ASN A 212 -10.13 23.72 6.53
CA ASN A 212 -11.11 22.71 6.93
C ASN A 212 -10.43 21.60 7.72
N ILE A 213 -11.17 21.02 8.66
CA ILE A 213 -10.71 19.91 9.50
C ILE A 213 -11.35 18.60 9.01
N PRO A 214 -10.57 17.65 8.44
CA PRO A 214 -11.04 16.30 8.14
C PRO A 214 -11.30 15.56 9.44
N ILE A 215 -12.50 14.98 9.57
CA ILE A 215 -12.79 14.11 10.70
C ILE A 215 -12.18 12.75 10.45
N TYR A 216 -11.03 12.52 11.09
CA TYR A 216 -10.45 11.19 11.16
C TYR A 216 -11.24 10.33 12.12
N ARG A 217 -11.59 9.14 11.62
CA ARG A 217 -12.44 8.18 12.33
C ARG A 217 -11.58 7.19 13.11
N ASP A 218 -10.60 7.67 13.87
CA ASP A 218 -9.71 6.76 14.61
C ASP A 218 -10.32 6.29 15.95
N GLN A 219 -11.63 6.53 16.13
CA GLN A 219 -12.38 5.91 17.19
C GLN A 219 -12.55 4.42 16.87
N ARG A 220 -11.56 3.60 17.24
CA ARG A 220 -11.68 2.15 17.12
C ARG A 220 -12.26 1.59 18.43
N PHE A 221 -13.45 1.01 18.35
CA PHE A 221 -14.04 0.20 19.43
C PHE A 221 -14.14 -1.22 18.94
N SER A 222 -13.66 -2.18 19.73
CA SER A 222 -13.89 -3.60 19.42
C SER A 222 -15.36 -3.92 19.66
N ILE A 223 -16.11 -4.11 18.59
CA ILE A 223 -17.47 -4.66 18.64
C ILE A 223 -17.45 -6.10 18.13
N LYS A 224 -18.35 -6.92 18.67
CA LYS A 224 -18.58 -8.31 18.29
C LYS A 224 -19.96 -8.41 17.65
N PHE A 225 -20.04 -9.00 16.47
CA PHE A 225 -21.32 -9.34 15.87
C PHE A 225 -21.77 -10.69 16.45
N GLU A 226 -23.06 -10.87 16.76
CA GLU A 226 -23.57 -12.10 17.41
C GLU A 226 -23.14 -13.39 16.66
N ASN A 227 -22.94 -13.31 15.34
CA ASN A 227 -22.57 -14.44 14.48
C ASN A 227 -21.15 -14.37 13.89
N ILE A 228 -20.32 -13.37 14.25
CA ILE A 228 -18.96 -13.18 13.70
C ILE A 228 -17.99 -12.88 14.83
N GLU A 229 -16.99 -13.76 15.02
CA GLU A 229 -15.99 -13.63 16.10
C GLU A 229 -14.92 -12.56 15.88
N GLN A 230 -14.87 -11.94 14.69
CA GLN A 230 -13.86 -10.95 14.38
C GLN A 230 -14.13 -9.62 15.09
N LYS A 231 -13.06 -9.04 15.64
CA LYS A 231 -13.09 -7.68 16.18
C LYS A 231 -13.32 -6.70 15.04
N VAL A 232 -14.44 -6.02 15.13
CA VAL A 232 -14.84 -4.96 14.22
C VAL A 232 -14.58 -3.63 14.91
N THR A 233 -14.23 -2.58 14.17
CA THR A 233 -14.10 -1.22 14.71
C THR A 233 -15.38 -0.40 14.48
N LEU A 234 -15.87 0.32 15.49
CA LEU A 234 -17.01 1.24 15.35
C LEU A 234 -16.54 2.70 15.18
N GLU A 235 -16.70 3.25 14.00
CA GLU A 235 -16.26 4.57 13.56
C GLU A 235 -17.43 5.56 13.41
N THR A 236 -17.12 6.86 13.51
CA THR A 236 -18.13 7.92 13.36
C THR A 236 -18.63 8.05 11.91
N LEU A 237 -19.95 8.06 11.74
CA LEU A 237 -20.62 8.37 10.49
C LEU A 237 -20.84 9.88 10.35
N LEU A 238 -20.48 10.45 9.21
CA LEU A 238 -20.79 11.85 8.90
C LEU A 238 -22.23 11.96 8.42
N SER A 239 -22.98 12.79 9.14
CA SER A 239 -24.39 13.00 8.87
C SER A 239 -24.61 13.84 7.61
N THR A 240 -25.69 13.57 6.89
CA THR A 240 -26.11 14.36 5.73
C THR A 240 -27.45 15.03 5.99
N LYS A 241 -27.79 16.09 5.24
CA LYS A 241 -29.08 16.79 5.37
C LYS A 241 -30.30 15.85 5.36
N ASN A 242 -30.21 14.72 4.67
CA ASN A 242 -31.27 13.71 4.58
C ASN A 242 -31.52 12.95 5.89
N MET A 243 -30.62 13.05 6.87
CA MET A 243 -30.72 12.40 8.17
C MET A 243 -31.42 13.27 9.24
N GLY A 244 -32.03 14.39 8.84
CA GLY A 244 -32.92 15.18 9.70
C GLY A 244 -32.25 15.69 10.98
N ASP A 245 -32.82 15.32 12.13
CA ASP A 245 -32.38 15.78 13.45
C ASP A 245 -30.94 15.35 13.81
N LEU A 246 -30.48 14.21 13.28
CA LEU A 246 -29.08 13.78 13.47
C LEU A 246 -28.10 14.77 12.82
N TYR A 247 -28.45 15.30 11.64
CA TYR A 247 -27.63 16.29 10.94
C TYR A 247 -27.63 17.66 11.61
N GLN A 248 -28.70 17.97 12.34
CA GLN A 248 -28.77 19.16 13.19
C GLN A 248 -28.03 18.97 14.53
N GLY A 249 -27.52 17.77 14.80
CA GLY A 249 -26.71 17.48 15.98
C GLY A 249 -27.50 17.31 17.27
N TYR A 250 -28.81 17.02 17.24
CA TYR A 250 -29.56 16.76 18.48
C TYR A 250 -29.08 15.49 19.18
N TYR A 251 -29.22 15.45 20.52
CA TYR A 251 -28.91 14.27 21.33
C TYR A 251 -30.02 13.20 21.33
N GLY A 252 -31.24 13.57 20.92
CA GLY A 252 -32.45 12.78 21.17
C GLY A 252 -33.08 13.19 22.50
N ASN A 253 -34.41 13.29 22.56
CA ASN A 253 -35.12 13.81 23.74
C ASN A 253 -34.91 12.92 24.97
N ILE A 254 -35.02 11.60 24.79
CA ILE A 254 -34.84 10.62 25.88
C ILE A 254 -33.43 10.71 26.47
N LEU A 255 -32.41 10.73 25.62
CA LEU A 255 -31.02 10.85 26.08
C LEU A 255 -30.77 12.23 26.71
N ALA A 256 -31.34 13.30 26.17
CA ALA A 256 -31.18 14.64 26.73
C ALA A 256 -31.81 14.78 28.12
N ASP A 257 -32.96 14.14 28.34
CA ASP A 257 -33.61 14.07 29.65
C ASP A 257 -32.77 13.25 30.65
N GLU A 258 -32.25 12.09 30.22
CA GLU A 258 -31.36 11.24 31.04
C GLU A 258 -30.07 11.98 31.46
N LEU A 259 -29.53 12.83 30.59
CA LEU A 259 -28.34 13.61 30.86
C LEU A 259 -28.63 14.93 31.61
N ASN A 260 -29.91 15.27 31.84
CA ASN A 260 -30.36 16.52 32.46
C ASN A 260 -29.77 17.79 31.82
N ILE A 261 -29.78 17.87 30.48
CA ILE A 261 -29.04 18.91 29.75
C ILE A 261 -29.51 20.33 30.08
N ALA A 262 -30.82 20.59 30.28
CA ALA A 262 -31.30 21.95 30.58
C ALA A 262 -30.83 22.47 31.95
N GLY A 263 -30.48 21.59 32.88
CA GLY A 263 -29.91 21.97 34.17
C GLY A 263 -28.42 22.35 34.09
N GLU A 264 -27.72 21.91 33.04
CA GLU A 264 -26.26 22.09 32.87
C GLU A 264 -25.91 23.18 31.85
N ILE A 265 -26.74 23.37 30.83
CA ILE A 265 -26.50 24.38 29.78
C ILE A 265 -27.54 25.51 29.91
N PRO A 266 -27.12 26.72 30.36
CA PRO A 266 -28.03 27.85 30.50
C PRO A 266 -28.78 28.17 29.21
N ASN A 267 -30.07 28.47 29.31
CA ASN A 267 -30.97 28.86 28.20
C ASN A 267 -31.24 27.79 27.14
N THR A 268 -31.04 26.51 27.45
CA THR A 268 -31.49 25.40 26.58
C THR A 268 -32.72 24.71 27.16
N SER A 269 -33.72 24.44 26.30
CA SER A 269 -34.80 23.52 26.67
C SER A 269 -34.24 22.09 26.68
N ASN A 270 -34.80 21.21 27.52
CA ASN A 270 -34.36 19.81 27.62
C ASN A 270 -34.34 19.08 26.26
N HIS A 271 -35.13 19.53 25.28
CA HIS A 271 -35.30 18.83 24.00
C HIS A 271 -34.64 19.51 22.79
N ASP A 272 -34.08 20.72 22.93
CA ASP A 272 -33.43 21.44 21.81
C ASP A 272 -31.91 21.52 21.90
N ALA A 273 -31.32 20.82 22.87
CA ALA A 273 -29.89 20.71 23.02
C ALA A 273 -29.23 20.02 21.81
N LYS A 274 -28.15 20.64 21.31
CA LYS A 274 -27.34 20.14 20.20
C LYS A 274 -25.92 19.87 20.65
N ILE A 275 -25.25 18.94 20.00
CA ILE A 275 -23.82 18.70 20.16
C ILE A 275 -23.07 20.00 19.86
N LEU A 276 -22.20 20.42 20.76
CA LEU A 276 -21.40 21.61 20.53
C LEU A 276 -20.46 21.38 19.34
N ASN A 277 -20.35 22.38 18.47
CA ASN A 277 -19.65 22.28 17.20
C ASN A 277 -20.15 21.14 16.29
N TYR A 278 -21.45 20.78 16.35
CA TYR A 278 -22.01 19.70 15.51
C TYR A 278 -21.73 19.85 14.00
N ARG A 279 -21.40 21.06 13.53
CA ARG A 279 -20.93 21.33 12.16
C ARG A 279 -19.73 20.48 11.75
N PHE A 280 -18.90 20.04 12.69
CA PHE A 280 -17.87 19.03 12.44
C PHE A 280 -18.47 17.77 11.81
N PHE A 281 -19.57 17.27 12.36
CA PHE A 281 -20.17 16.00 11.94
C PHE A 281 -21.09 16.12 10.72
N GLN A 282 -21.00 17.23 9.98
CA GLN A 282 -21.72 17.46 8.74
C GLN A 282 -20.88 17.07 7.54
N SER A 283 -21.51 16.52 6.51
CA SER A 283 -20.89 16.38 5.21
C SER A 283 -20.67 17.77 4.58
N ASP A 284 -19.43 18.25 4.55
CA ASP A 284 -18.98 19.27 3.60
C ASP A 284 -18.44 18.60 2.31
N GLU A 285 -17.98 19.36 1.32
CA GLU A 285 -17.45 18.79 0.07
C GLU A 285 -16.23 17.86 0.29
N PHE A 286 -15.55 18.03 1.42
CA PHE A 286 -14.25 17.47 1.72
C PHE A 286 -14.33 16.25 2.66
N ASN A 287 -15.34 16.26 3.51
CA ASN A 287 -15.81 15.17 4.36
C ASN A 287 -16.95 14.38 3.67
N LYS A 288 -17.23 14.64 2.38
CA LYS A 288 -18.36 14.04 1.65
C LYS A 288 -18.23 12.51 1.62
N ILE A 289 -19.25 11.84 2.15
CA ILE A 289 -19.39 10.38 2.08
C ILE A 289 -20.17 10.00 0.82
N ASN A 290 -19.60 9.10 0.01
CA ASN A 290 -20.31 8.49 -1.13
C ASN A 290 -21.09 7.25 -0.65
N TYR A 291 -22.34 7.47 -0.26
CA TYR A 291 -23.30 6.40 0.03
C TYR A 291 -23.65 5.65 -1.26
N VAL A 292 -23.41 4.34 -1.30
CA VAL A 292 -23.66 3.50 -2.49
C VAL A 292 -25.06 2.91 -2.41
N ASN A 293 -25.34 2.20 -1.31
CA ASN A 293 -26.67 1.68 -1.00
C ASN A 293 -27.14 2.31 0.30
N THR A 294 -28.36 2.84 0.35
CA THR A 294 -28.93 3.37 1.58
C THR A 294 -30.41 3.06 1.66
N ILE A 295 -30.89 2.76 2.88
CA ILE A 295 -32.32 2.79 3.15
C ILE A 295 -32.88 4.20 2.97
N ASN A 296 -34.17 4.28 2.64
CA ASN A 296 -34.88 5.55 2.58
C ASN A 296 -35.45 5.88 3.98
N PHE A 297 -34.76 6.75 4.73
CA PHE A 297 -35.21 7.19 6.05
C PHE A 297 -36.53 7.98 6.04
N LYS A 298 -37.00 8.46 4.87
CA LYS A 298 -38.33 9.08 4.75
C LYS A 298 -39.47 8.06 4.77
N ASN A 299 -39.17 6.78 4.58
CA ASN A 299 -40.17 5.73 4.69
C ASN A 299 -40.61 5.60 6.17
N LYS A 300 -41.93 5.55 6.41
CA LYS A 300 -42.52 5.40 7.75
C LYS A 300 -41.93 4.23 8.54
N LYS A 301 -41.47 3.16 7.87
CA LYS A 301 -40.79 2.01 8.50
C LYS A 301 -39.45 2.39 9.18
N PHE A 302 -38.73 3.39 8.66
CA PHE A 302 -37.38 3.76 9.10
C PHE A 302 -37.27 5.19 9.67
N SER A 303 -38.35 5.98 9.62
CA SER A 303 -38.33 7.37 10.08
C SER A 303 -38.02 7.53 11.57
N HIS A 304 -38.32 6.52 12.39
CA HIS A 304 -38.01 6.52 13.84
C HIS A 304 -36.50 6.61 14.14
N TYR A 305 -35.64 6.18 13.21
CA TYR A 305 -34.18 6.24 13.39
C TYR A 305 -33.59 7.64 13.22
N ILE A 306 -34.36 8.59 12.71
CA ILE A 306 -33.96 10.00 12.51
C ILE A 306 -34.85 10.99 13.26
N ASP A 307 -35.84 10.50 14.02
CA ASP A 307 -36.77 11.28 14.84
C ASP A 307 -36.23 11.36 16.27
N LYS A 308 -35.87 12.57 16.72
CA LYS A 308 -35.26 12.76 18.05
C LYS A 308 -36.16 12.35 19.22
N THR A 309 -37.47 12.18 19.00
CA THR A 309 -38.42 11.78 20.05
C THR A 309 -38.45 10.27 20.32
N LYS A 310 -37.78 9.46 19.50
CA LYS A 310 -37.85 7.99 19.55
C LYS A 310 -36.60 7.38 20.17
N PRO A 311 -36.71 6.23 20.88
CA PRO A 311 -35.57 5.54 21.45
C PRO A 311 -34.59 4.97 20.40
N GLU A 312 -35.05 4.74 19.17
CA GLU A 312 -34.23 4.26 18.05
C GLU A 312 -33.37 5.35 17.39
N PHE A 313 -33.46 6.59 17.85
CA PHE A 313 -32.74 7.72 17.26
C PHE A 313 -31.23 7.44 17.14
N GLY A 314 -30.72 7.45 15.91
CA GLY A 314 -29.31 7.16 15.61
C GLY A 314 -28.89 5.69 15.64
N MET A 315 -29.77 4.74 16.02
CA MET A 315 -29.43 3.33 16.22
C MET A 315 -29.29 2.52 14.92
N PHE A 316 -28.41 2.97 14.02
CA PHE A 316 -28.11 2.32 12.75
C PHE A 316 -26.62 2.40 12.42
N PHE A 317 -26.19 1.59 11.45
CA PHE A 317 -24.83 1.60 10.96
C PHE A 317 -24.73 1.40 9.44
N TYR A 318 -23.60 1.84 8.89
CA TYR A 318 -23.18 1.56 7.52
C TYR A 318 -21.89 0.73 7.51
N LEU A 319 -21.62 0.11 6.35
CA LEU A 319 -20.40 -0.67 6.09
C LEU A 319 -19.79 -0.35 4.72
N GLN A 320 -18.60 -0.88 4.47
CA GLN A 320 -18.11 -0.98 3.10
C GLN A 320 -18.89 -2.05 2.31
N PRO A 321 -19.10 -1.88 0.99
CA PRO A 321 -19.80 -2.86 0.16
C PRO A 321 -19.26 -4.28 0.27
N ARG A 322 -17.94 -4.44 0.23
CA ARG A 322 -17.29 -5.76 0.34
C ARG A 322 -17.52 -6.41 1.71
N THR A 323 -17.43 -5.63 2.78
CA THR A 323 -17.70 -6.12 4.14
C THR A 323 -19.15 -6.57 4.27
N ALA A 324 -20.09 -5.78 3.79
CA ALA A 324 -21.50 -6.14 3.82
C ALA A 324 -21.80 -7.42 3.03
N ASN A 325 -21.21 -7.57 1.84
CA ASN A 325 -21.35 -8.79 1.02
C ASN A 325 -20.71 -10.00 1.69
N TRP A 326 -19.52 -9.84 2.28
CA TRP A 326 -18.83 -10.91 3.00
C TRP A 326 -19.65 -11.39 4.21
N LEU A 327 -20.29 -10.46 4.91
CA LEU A 327 -21.17 -10.73 6.04
C LEU A 327 -22.60 -11.13 5.64
N ASN A 328 -22.91 -11.17 4.34
CA ASN A 328 -24.23 -11.46 3.79
C ASN A 328 -25.36 -10.64 4.47
N LEU A 329 -25.13 -9.34 4.64
CA LEU A 329 -26.09 -8.46 5.33
C LEU A 329 -27.17 -7.96 4.38
N GLU A 330 -28.42 -7.97 4.86
CA GLU A 330 -29.58 -7.53 4.10
C GLU A 330 -29.99 -6.11 4.52
N LEU A 331 -30.11 -5.23 3.52
CA LEU A 331 -30.43 -3.83 3.71
C LEU A 331 -31.76 -3.65 4.48
N GLY A 332 -31.72 -2.91 5.60
CA GLY A 332 -32.90 -2.63 6.43
C GLY A 332 -33.27 -3.73 7.44
N LYS A 333 -32.42 -4.74 7.65
CA LYS A 333 -32.53 -5.67 8.80
C LYS A 333 -31.77 -5.16 10.02
N LYS A 334 -32.23 -5.55 11.22
CA LYS A 334 -31.54 -5.29 12.49
C LYS A 334 -30.55 -6.40 12.81
N TYR A 335 -29.46 -6.03 13.45
CA TYR A 335 -28.43 -6.96 13.88
C TYR A 335 -27.98 -6.63 15.30
N LYS A 336 -27.72 -7.66 16.11
CA LYS A 336 -27.18 -7.47 17.46
C LYS A 336 -25.67 -7.27 17.40
N ILE A 337 -25.23 -6.17 17.99
CA ILE A 337 -23.85 -5.74 18.07
C ILE A 337 -23.47 -5.64 19.54
N GLY A 338 -22.58 -6.53 19.98
CA GLY A 338 -21.99 -6.52 21.30
C GLY A 338 -20.83 -5.54 21.37
N VAL A 339 -20.89 -4.57 22.26
CA VAL A 339 -19.79 -3.65 22.54
C VAL A 339 -19.02 -4.19 23.73
N LEU A 340 -17.73 -4.49 23.52
CA LEU A 340 -16.86 -4.99 24.58
C LEU A 340 -16.35 -3.83 25.43
N THR A 341 -16.67 -3.85 26.72
CA THR A 341 -16.16 -2.91 27.72
C THR A 341 -15.14 -3.64 28.62
N ASN A 342 -14.43 -2.91 29.49
CA ASN A 342 -13.45 -3.52 30.38
C ASN A 342 -14.08 -4.58 31.32
N ASN A 343 -15.38 -4.47 31.62
CA ASN A 343 -16.04 -5.29 32.66
C ASN A 343 -17.27 -6.07 32.16
N SER A 344 -17.82 -5.77 30.96
CA SER A 344 -19.03 -6.41 30.44
C SER A 344 -19.20 -6.27 28.92
N GLN A 345 -20.03 -7.12 28.30
CA GLN A 345 -20.49 -6.94 26.93
C GLN A 345 -21.92 -6.40 26.94
N ILE A 346 -22.14 -5.21 26.37
CA ILE A 346 -23.49 -4.63 26.22
C ILE A 346 -23.95 -4.86 24.77
N ASN A 347 -25.12 -5.47 24.59
CA ASN A 347 -25.64 -5.78 23.26
C ASN A 347 -26.65 -4.71 22.80
N TYR A 348 -26.43 -4.20 21.60
CA TYR A 348 -27.29 -3.21 20.95
C TYR A 348 -27.91 -3.78 19.68
N GLU A 349 -29.18 -3.50 19.43
CA GLU A 349 -29.82 -3.77 18.13
C GLU A 349 -29.65 -2.56 17.21
N LEU A 350 -28.79 -2.68 16.19
CA LEU A 350 -28.59 -1.62 15.22
C LEU A 350 -29.15 -2.03 13.84
N LEU A 351 -29.75 -1.08 13.15
CA LEU A 351 -30.24 -1.25 11.78
C LEU A 351 -29.08 -1.15 10.78
N TYR A 352 -28.94 -2.13 9.89
CA TYR A 352 -28.03 -2.02 8.76
C TYR A 352 -28.63 -1.09 7.70
N ALA A 353 -28.16 0.17 7.69
CA ALA A 353 -28.70 1.24 6.87
C ALA A 353 -28.11 1.29 5.45
N GLY A 354 -26.98 0.60 5.22
CA GLY A 354 -26.45 0.33 3.89
C GLY A 354 -24.93 0.47 3.78
N THR A 355 -24.45 0.82 2.59
CA THR A 355 -23.03 0.88 2.26
C THR A 355 -22.56 2.27 1.85
N PHE A 356 -21.31 2.59 2.13
CA PHE A 356 -20.64 3.76 1.56
C PHE A 356 -19.17 3.49 1.27
N LEU A 357 -18.54 4.40 0.53
CA LEU A 357 -17.12 4.38 0.20
C LEU A 357 -16.37 5.42 1.04
N ASN A 358 -15.37 4.96 1.79
CA ASN A 358 -14.42 5.80 2.51
C ASN A 358 -13.08 5.81 1.78
N LYS A 359 -12.52 7.00 1.51
CA LYS A 359 -11.21 7.20 0.90
C LYS A 359 -10.07 6.55 1.70
N ASP A 360 -10.14 6.65 3.04
CA ASP A 360 -9.06 6.20 3.94
C ASP A 360 -8.98 4.67 4.06
N LEU A 361 -9.99 3.95 3.58
CA LEU A 361 -10.18 2.53 3.89
C LEU A 361 -10.36 1.65 2.67
N ALA A 362 -10.31 2.23 1.46
CA ALA A 362 -10.27 1.46 0.22
C ALA A 362 -9.05 0.49 0.19
N TRP A 363 -8.00 0.80 0.96
CA TRP A 363 -6.73 0.06 0.95
C TRP A 363 -6.52 -0.83 2.18
N ASN A 364 -7.22 -0.58 3.30
CA ASN A 364 -7.05 -1.38 4.52
C ASN A 364 -7.98 -2.61 4.52
N LYS A 365 -7.52 -3.69 3.88
CA LYS A 365 -8.29 -4.93 3.70
C LYS A 365 -8.58 -5.71 5.01
N LYS A 366 -7.93 -5.36 6.13
CA LYS A 366 -7.98 -6.17 7.37
C LYS A 366 -8.94 -5.65 8.43
N THR A 367 -9.46 -4.43 8.29
CA THR A 367 -10.30 -3.83 9.34
C THR A 367 -11.75 -3.79 8.89
N PHE A 368 -12.60 -4.54 9.59
CA PHE A 368 -14.04 -4.42 9.47
C PHE A 368 -14.47 -3.16 10.22
N ASN A 369 -14.89 -2.13 9.49
CA ASN A 369 -15.24 -0.86 10.10
C ASN A 369 -16.74 -0.60 9.94
N PHE A 370 -17.38 -0.29 11.04
CA PHE A 370 -18.80 -0.02 11.19
C PHE A 370 -18.99 1.45 11.40
N TYR A 371 -20.02 2.04 10.80
CA TYR A 371 -20.17 3.48 10.82
C TYR A 371 -21.48 3.89 11.40
N SER A 372 -21.46 4.52 12.56
CA SER A 372 -22.67 4.93 13.26
C SER A 372 -22.62 6.42 13.62
N PRO A 373 -23.76 7.12 13.72
CA PRO A 373 -23.79 8.52 14.14
C PRO A 373 -23.02 8.76 15.45
N ILE A 374 -22.41 9.94 15.60
CA ILE A 374 -21.61 10.27 16.79
C ILE A 374 -22.44 10.22 18.07
N GLN A 375 -23.73 10.56 18.00
CA GLN A 375 -24.70 10.43 19.09
C GLN A 375 -24.73 8.99 19.61
N THR A 376 -24.84 8.03 18.70
CA THR A 376 -24.91 6.60 18.99
C THR A 376 -23.62 6.12 19.63
N ILE A 377 -22.48 6.53 19.08
CA ILE A 377 -21.17 6.16 19.63
C ILE A 377 -21.00 6.71 21.03
N ASN A 378 -21.26 8.00 21.25
CA ASN A 378 -21.14 8.60 22.57
C ASN A 378 -22.14 7.99 23.57
N LYS A 379 -23.37 7.67 23.14
CA LYS A 379 -24.36 6.99 23.98
C LYS A 379 -23.83 5.62 24.44
N ILE A 380 -23.34 4.82 23.50
CA ILE A 380 -22.72 3.52 23.78
C ILE A 380 -21.55 3.68 24.79
N LEU A 381 -20.71 4.71 24.63
CA LEU A 381 -19.58 4.95 25.53
C LEU A 381 -19.99 5.39 26.93
N TYR A 382 -21.02 6.22 27.01
CA TYR A 382 -21.57 6.67 28.26
C TYR A 382 -22.19 5.50 29.04
N GLU A 383 -23.07 4.72 28.40
CA GLU A 383 -23.72 3.56 29.03
C GLU A 383 -22.71 2.49 29.46
N SER A 384 -21.60 2.33 28.71
CA SER A 384 -20.54 1.40 29.09
C SER A 384 -19.65 1.86 30.25
N ASN A 385 -19.66 3.15 30.60
CA ASN A 385 -18.78 3.73 31.63
C ASN A 385 -19.54 4.52 32.71
N LYS A 386 -20.87 4.33 32.81
CA LYS A 386 -21.75 5.16 33.66
C LYS A 386 -21.39 5.14 35.15
N ASP A 387 -20.75 4.06 35.62
CA ASP A 387 -20.42 3.84 37.03
C ASP A 387 -19.02 4.36 37.43
N ALA A 388 -18.25 4.95 36.52
CA ALA A 388 -16.81 5.15 36.73
C ALA A 388 -16.37 6.46 37.41
N THR A 389 -17.24 7.48 37.57
CA THR A 389 -16.83 8.81 38.09
C THR A 389 -17.91 9.52 38.90
N GLU A 390 -17.52 10.47 39.76
CA GLU A 390 -18.42 11.28 40.62
C GLU A 390 -19.03 12.52 39.93
N PHE A 391 -18.87 12.66 38.62
CA PHE A 391 -19.41 13.77 37.83
C PHE A 391 -20.93 13.66 37.62
N THR A 392 -21.56 14.75 37.19
CA THR A 392 -22.96 14.73 36.74
C THR A 392 -23.11 13.81 35.53
N GLU A 393 -24.32 13.30 35.25
CA GLU A 393 -24.52 12.37 34.12
C GLU A 393 -24.06 12.98 32.78
N PHE A 394 -24.24 14.29 32.60
CA PHE A 394 -23.69 15.03 31.47
C PHE A 394 -22.16 15.06 31.45
N GLY A 395 -21.53 15.28 32.61
CA GLY A 395 -20.07 15.21 32.76
C GLY A 395 -19.52 13.82 32.41
N LYS A 396 -20.16 12.75 32.93
CA LYS A 396 -19.82 11.36 32.64
C LYS A 396 -19.90 11.05 31.14
N TYR A 397 -20.95 11.53 30.47
CA TYR A 397 -21.12 11.38 29.03
C TYR A 397 -19.94 11.97 28.24
N TRP A 398 -19.47 13.17 28.62
CA TRP A 398 -18.37 13.81 27.91
C TRP A 398 -17.00 13.24 28.24
N LEU A 399 -16.76 12.87 29.50
CA LEU A 399 -15.53 12.22 29.93
C LEU A 399 -15.33 10.86 29.24
N SER A 400 -16.39 10.04 29.17
CA SER A 400 -16.39 8.75 28.47
C SER A 400 -16.24 8.89 26.95
N SER A 401 -16.61 10.05 26.39
CA SER A 401 -16.51 10.29 24.97
C SER A 401 -15.05 10.42 24.49
N LYS A 402 -14.74 9.79 23.35
CA LYS A 402 -13.38 9.88 22.77
C LYS A 402 -13.15 11.25 22.11
N PRO A 403 -11.94 11.82 22.24
CA PRO A 403 -11.56 13.01 21.48
C PRO A 403 -11.50 12.69 19.98
N ILE A 404 -11.65 13.72 19.13
CA ILE A 404 -11.58 13.55 17.66
C ILE A 404 -10.14 13.31 17.20
N PHE A 405 -9.16 13.88 17.89
CA PHE A 405 -7.75 13.81 17.53
C PHE A 405 -6.89 13.50 18.77
N TYR A 406 -5.91 12.60 18.61
CA TYR A 406 -4.98 12.25 19.68
C TYR A 406 -3.54 12.64 19.32
N ASN A 407 -3.08 12.30 18.10
CA ASN A 407 -1.65 12.48 17.72
C ASN A 407 -1.40 13.51 16.62
N SER A 408 -2.38 13.79 15.76
CA SER A 408 -2.21 14.78 14.69
C SER A 408 -3.55 15.25 14.16
N LEU A 409 -3.59 16.52 13.74
CA LEU A 409 -4.72 17.15 13.09
C LEU A 409 -4.33 17.47 11.65
N TYR A 410 -4.96 16.79 10.71
CA TYR A 410 -4.80 17.17 9.30
C TYR A 410 -5.68 18.37 8.98
N LEU A 411 -5.31 19.15 7.97
CA LEU A 411 -5.95 20.41 7.61
C LEU A 411 -6.00 20.57 6.09
N TYR A 412 -7.02 21.28 5.62
CA TYR A 412 -7.16 21.62 4.22
C TYR A 412 -7.49 23.09 3.99
N LEU A 413 -6.55 23.82 3.43
CA LEU A 413 -6.69 25.22 3.04
C LEU A 413 -7.36 25.30 1.67
N THR A 414 -8.57 25.83 1.60
CA THR A 414 -9.44 25.73 0.40
C THR A 414 -8.88 26.39 -0.85
N ASN A 415 -7.96 27.34 -0.68
CA ASN A 415 -7.39 28.15 -1.76
C ASN A 415 -5.97 27.72 -2.14
N ILE A 416 -5.48 26.60 -1.60
CA ILE A 416 -4.11 26.12 -1.83
C ILE A 416 -4.16 24.69 -2.34
N ASP A 417 -3.66 24.47 -3.55
CA ASP A 417 -3.79 23.17 -4.22
C ASP A 417 -2.59 22.24 -3.97
N ASN A 418 -1.51 22.72 -3.35
CA ASN A 418 -0.27 21.97 -3.12
C ASN A 418 0.00 21.78 -1.61
N VAL A 419 0.48 20.59 -1.22
CA VAL A 419 0.88 20.30 0.16
C VAL A 419 2.02 21.19 0.64
N ALA A 420 3.03 21.45 -0.20
CA ALA A 420 4.16 22.26 0.24
C ALA A 420 3.73 23.68 0.61
N GLU A 421 2.93 24.31 -0.25
CA GLU A 421 2.37 25.64 0.00
C GLU A 421 1.37 25.63 1.16
N GLY A 422 0.53 24.60 1.28
CA GLY A 422 -0.45 24.50 2.36
C GLY A 422 0.23 24.32 3.71
N GLN A 423 1.25 23.46 3.78
CA GLN A 423 2.02 23.19 4.98
C GLN A 423 2.85 24.41 5.37
N GLU A 424 3.47 25.09 4.40
CA GLU A 424 4.20 26.33 4.64
C GLU A 424 3.27 27.45 5.14
N PHE A 425 2.12 27.64 4.48
CA PHE A 425 1.11 28.60 4.93
C PHE A 425 0.65 28.29 6.36
N PHE A 426 0.37 27.02 6.65
CA PHE A 426 -0.03 26.60 7.98
C PHE A 426 1.08 26.80 9.00
N SER A 427 2.34 26.50 8.69
CA SER A 427 3.49 26.78 9.56
C SER A 427 3.58 28.26 9.90
N ASN A 428 3.49 29.13 8.89
CA ASN A 428 3.54 30.58 9.11
C ASN A 428 2.33 31.08 9.92
N TRP A 429 1.14 30.52 9.69
CA TRP A 429 -0.07 30.83 10.47
C TRP A 429 0.09 30.38 11.92
N PHE A 430 0.58 29.16 12.13
CA PHE A 430 0.83 28.57 13.44
C PHE A 430 1.87 29.41 14.21
N GLU A 431 2.96 29.78 13.55
CA GLU A 431 4.03 30.58 14.15
C GLU A 431 3.55 31.98 14.57
N LYS A 432 2.75 32.61 13.71
CA LYS A 432 2.23 33.95 13.96
C LYS A 432 1.16 34.00 15.06
N ASN A 433 0.31 32.98 15.15
CA ASN A 433 -0.91 33.04 15.97
C ASN A 433 -0.86 32.17 17.23
N MET A 434 0.12 31.28 17.34
CA MET A 434 0.11 30.21 18.33
C MET A 434 1.45 30.06 19.05
N LEU A 435 2.53 29.63 18.37
CA LEU A 435 3.83 29.28 18.99
C LEU A 435 5.01 29.69 18.12
N SER A 436 6.06 30.27 18.67
CA SER A 436 7.31 30.58 17.95
C SER A 436 8.35 29.47 18.10
N PRO A 437 9.24 29.26 17.11
CA PRO A 437 10.36 28.34 17.27
C PRO A 437 11.34 28.86 18.32
N ILE A 438 11.95 27.97 19.10
CA ILE A 438 12.99 28.37 20.06
C ILE A 438 14.27 28.82 19.33
N LYS A 439 14.57 28.19 18.19
CA LYS A 439 15.69 28.55 17.31
C LYS A 439 15.15 29.25 16.06
N SER A 440 15.64 30.44 15.77
CA SER A 440 15.13 31.33 14.70
C SER A 440 15.05 30.70 13.31
N ASP A 441 15.92 29.73 13.02
CA ASP A 441 16.08 29.18 11.68
C ASP A 441 15.12 28.01 11.38
N HIS A 442 14.34 27.58 12.37
CA HIS A 442 13.44 26.43 12.25
C HIS A 442 11.98 26.84 12.03
N LYS A 443 11.31 26.19 11.07
CA LYS A 443 9.85 26.26 10.91
C LYS A 443 9.19 25.09 11.63
N LEU A 444 8.23 25.37 12.51
CA LEU A 444 7.65 24.38 13.43
C LEU A 444 6.79 23.31 12.74
N GLN A 445 6.20 23.61 11.58
CA GLN A 445 5.29 22.69 10.88
C GLN A 445 5.61 22.68 9.38
N SER A 446 6.86 22.45 8.99
CA SER A 446 7.30 22.52 7.59
C SER A 446 7.39 21.17 6.85
N SER A 447 7.33 20.05 7.57
CA SER A 447 7.51 18.72 6.96
C SER A 447 6.32 18.32 6.09
N VAL A 448 6.61 17.99 4.82
CA VAL A 448 5.65 17.43 3.85
C VAL A 448 5.78 15.93 3.68
N ALA A 449 6.71 15.28 4.41
CA ALA A 449 7.04 13.87 4.24
C ALA A 449 5.81 12.95 4.37
N TRP A 450 4.86 13.34 5.23
CA TRP A 450 3.59 12.62 5.43
C TRP A 450 2.76 12.47 4.14
N ALA A 451 2.78 13.46 3.26
CA ALA A 451 1.98 13.44 2.03
C ALA A 451 2.51 12.49 0.97
N ASP A 452 3.82 12.28 0.94
CA ASP A 452 4.45 11.31 0.04
C ASP A 452 4.16 9.87 0.49
N THR A 453 4.15 9.61 1.80
CA THR A 453 3.81 8.29 2.37
C THR A 453 2.34 7.92 2.30
N ASP A 454 1.40 8.85 2.56
CA ASP A 454 0.01 8.46 2.86
C ASP A 454 -0.86 8.17 1.62
N LEU A 455 -0.60 8.80 0.46
CA LEU A 455 -1.53 8.69 -0.68
C LEU A 455 -0.92 8.96 -2.05
N ASN A 456 0.05 9.87 -2.14
CA ASN A 456 0.58 10.29 -3.43
C ASN A 456 1.46 9.22 -4.08
N MET A 457 2.23 8.45 -3.29
CA MET A 457 3.10 7.40 -3.84
C MET A 457 2.32 6.36 -4.63
N LEU A 458 1.41 5.63 -3.98
CA LEU A 458 0.72 4.48 -4.59
C LEU A 458 -0.16 4.93 -5.76
N LYS A 459 -0.88 6.05 -5.61
CA LYS A 459 -1.73 6.62 -6.67
C LYS A 459 -0.91 7.09 -7.86
N ARG A 460 0.10 7.95 -7.65
CA ARG A 460 0.94 8.48 -8.74
C ARG A 460 1.66 7.35 -9.45
N THR A 461 2.07 6.33 -8.70
CA THR A 461 2.65 5.10 -9.20
C THR A 461 1.68 4.32 -10.10
N MET A 462 0.50 3.94 -9.59
CA MET A 462 -0.47 3.17 -10.37
C MET A 462 -0.94 3.94 -11.61
N TRP A 463 -1.11 5.26 -11.47
CA TRP A 463 -1.44 6.16 -12.58
C TRP A 463 -0.34 6.21 -13.65
N LYS A 464 0.92 6.47 -13.26
CA LYS A 464 2.06 6.48 -14.17
C LYS A 464 2.26 5.12 -14.83
N MET A 465 2.17 4.02 -14.09
CA MET A 465 2.29 2.67 -14.66
C MET A 465 1.20 2.41 -15.70
N SER A 466 -0.06 2.72 -15.39
CA SER A 466 -1.18 2.55 -16.32
C SER A 466 -1.01 3.39 -17.58
N ILE A 467 -0.57 4.65 -17.45
CA ILE A 467 -0.30 5.54 -18.59
C ILE A 467 0.89 5.06 -19.42
N ILE A 468 2.02 4.72 -18.81
CA ILE A 468 3.23 4.27 -19.53
C ILE A 468 2.92 3.01 -20.33
N VAL A 469 2.26 2.03 -19.69
CA VAL A 469 1.82 0.79 -20.34
C VAL A 469 0.86 1.09 -21.50
N SER A 470 -0.18 1.90 -21.24
CA SER A 470 -1.18 2.22 -22.26
C SER A 470 -0.56 2.97 -23.43
N ALA A 471 0.32 3.93 -23.17
CA ALA A 471 1.00 4.73 -24.19
C ALA A 471 1.88 3.87 -25.11
N ILE A 472 2.60 2.89 -24.55
CA ILE A 472 3.42 1.96 -25.34
C ILE A 472 2.55 1.09 -26.24
N ILE A 473 1.47 0.52 -25.70
CA ILE A 473 0.53 -0.30 -26.48
C ILE A 473 -0.09 0.54 -27.59
N ILE A 474 -0.57 1.75 -27.26
CA ILE A 474 -1.15 2.70 -28.21
C ILE A 474 -0.14 3.03 -29.31
N LEU A 475 1.11 3.36 -28.96
CA LEU A 475 2.16 3.68 -29.92
C LEU A 475 2.40 2.55 -30.92
N PHE A 476 2.52 1.30 -30.44
CA PHE A 476 2.72 0.14 -31.32
C PHE A 476 1.50 -0.13 -32.21
N VAL A 477 0.29 0.01 -31.66
CA VAL A 477 -0.95 -0.14 -32.42
C VAL A 477 -1.05 0.93 -33.50
N PHE A 478 -0.69 2.19 -33.21
CA PHE A 478 -0.65 3.28 -34.20
C PHE A 478 0.39 3.05 -35.28
N ALA A 479 1.61 2.64 -34.91
CA ALA A 479 2.66 2.31 -35.86
C ALA A 479 2.20 1.22 -36.82
N LEU A 480 1.61 0.15 -36.28
CA LEU A 480 1.05 -0.96 -37.05
C LEU A 480 -0.10 -0.50 -37.95
N LEU A 481 -0.96 0.38 -37.43
CA LEU A 481 -2.10 0.93 -38.13
C LEU A 481 -1.67 1.78 -39.33
N PHE A 482 -0.76 2.73 -39.15
CA PHE A 482 -0.23 3.54 -40.26
C PHE A 482 0.53 2.70 -41.28
N LEU A 483 1.26 1.68 -40.84
CA LEU A 483 1.98 0.79 -41.76
C LEU A 483 0.99 -0.04 -42.60
N THR A 484 -0.06 -0.59 -41.96
CA THR A 484 -1.16 -1.28 -42.65
C THR A 484 -1.85 -0.35 -43.64
N PHE A 485 -2.10 0.89 -43.23
CA PHE A 485 -2.74 1.92 -44.06
C PHE A 485 -1.90 2.23 -45.29
N PHE A 486 -0.59 2.41 -45.10
CA PHE A 486 0.35 2.65 -46.19
C PHE A 486 0.23 1.57 -47.28
N PHE A 487 0.19 0.30 -46.89
CA PHE A 487 0.08 -0.80 -47.86
C PHE A 487 -1.27 -0.91 -48.52
N ILE A 488 -2.35 -0.74 -47.77
CA ILE A 488 -3.71 -0.77 -48.34
C ILE A 488 -3.89 0.37 -49.32
N SER A 489 -3.49 1.59 -48.95
CA SER A 489 -3.49 2.76 -49.83
C SER A 489 -2.65 2.51 -51.07
N GLN A 490 -1.45 1.95 -50.92
CA GLN A 490 -0.58 1.61 -52.05
C GLN A 490 -1.28 0.63 -53.01
N GLN A 491 -1.88 -0.44 -52.50
CA GLN A 491 -2.58 -1.42 -53.35
C GLN A 491 -3.83 -0.83 -54.01
N ILE A 492 -4.62 -0.02 -53.30
CA ILE A 492 -5.79 0.65 -53.88
C ILE A 492 -5.35 1.60 -55.01
N ILE A 493 -4.27 2.35 -54.81
CA ILE A 493 -3.71 3.24 -55.84
C ILE A 493 -3.21 2.43 -57.04
N LEU A 494 -2.57 1.28 -56.83
CA LEU A 494 -2.15 0.38 -57.90
C LEU A 494 -3.34 -0.22 -58.67
N LEU A 495 -4.40 -0.63 -57.97
CA LEU A 495 -5.64 -1.12 -58.58
C LEU A 495 -6.35 -0.03 -59.40
N LYS A 496 -6.25 1.23 -58.96
CA LYS A 496 -6.83 2.40 -59.64
C LYS A 496 -5.84 3.14 -60.56
N GLN A 497 -4.65 2.60 -60.79
CA GLN A 497 -3.56 3.34 -61.42
C GLN A 497 -3.95 3.93 -62.78
N LYS A 498 -4.68 3.18 -63.62
CA LYS A 498 -5.16 3.65 -64.93
C LYS A 498 -6.09 4.86 -64.80
N HIS A 499 -7.05 4.81 -63.87
CA HIS A 499 -7.99 5.90 -63.62
C HIS A 499 -7.32 7.12 -63.01
N LEU A 500 -6.42 6.93 -62.04
CA LEU A 500 -5.68 8.02 -61.41
C LEU A 500 -4.72 8.69 -62.40
N PHE A 501 -4.08 7.91 -63.27
CA PHE A 501 -3.24 8.45 -64.34
C PHE A 501 -4.07 9.28 -65.33
N PHE A 502 -5.24 8.77 -65.74
CA PHE A 502 -6.15 9.51 -66.62
C PHE A 502 -6.59 10.84 -66.00
N LEU A 503 -7.01 10.85 -64.72
CA LEU A 503 -7.37 12.07 -64.01
C LEU A 503 -6.18 13.04 -63.88
N LYS A 504 -4.97 12.53 -63.66
CA LYS A 504 -3.75 13.34 -63.63
C LYS A 504 -3.43 13.92 -64.99
N SER A 505 -3.64 13.18 -66.08
CA SER A 505 -3.47 13.69 -67.46
C SER A 505 -4.52 14.75 -67.83
N LEU A 506 -5.68 14.75 -67.16
CA LEU A 506 -6.69 15.81 -67.28
C LEU A 506 -6.36 17.07 -66.47
N GLY A 507 -5.19 17.15 -65.82
CA GLY A 507 -4.74 18.32 -65.07
C GLY A 507 -5.19 18.37 -63.61
N VAL A 508 -5.77 17.29 -63.06
CA VAL A 508 -6.12 17.24 -61.63
C VAL A 508 -4.85 17.18 -60.79
N ASN A 509 -4.72 18.10 -59.84
CA ASN A 509 -3.54 18.21 -58.98
C ASN A 509 -3.38 16.99 -58.06
N ASN A 510 -2.13 16.65 -57.71
CA ASN A 510 -1.84 15.51 -56.82
C ASN A 510 -2.59 15.62 -55.47
N PHE A 511 -2.71 16.83 -54.93
CA PHE A 511 -3.42 17.10 -53.68
C PHE A 511 -4.91 16.70 -53.78
N GLU A 512 -5.59 17.09 -54.86
CA GLU A 512 -6.99 16.75 -55.11
C GLU A 512 -7.18 15.24 -55.31
N LEU A 513 -6.26 14.57 -56.01
CA LEU A 513 -6.27 13.11 -56.16
C LEU A 513 -6.10 12.39 -54.82
N SER A 514 -5.25 12.91 -53.93
CA SER A 514 -5.04 12.36 -52.59
C SER A 514 -6.27 12.55 -51.71
N ILE A 515 -6.92 13.72 -51.78
CA ILE A 515 -8.21 13.95 -51.13
C ILE A 515 -9.24 12.95 -51.65
N LEU A 516 -9.35 12.79 -52.97
CA LEU A 516 -10.30 11.88 -53.60
C LEU A 516 -10.10 10.42 -53.17
N ASN A 517 -8.85 9.95 -53.13
CA ASN A 517 -8.55 8.60 -52.67
C ASN A 517 -8.80 8.41 -51.16
N THR A 518 -8.57 9.45 -50.36
CA THR A 518 -8.88 9.44 -48.93
C THR A 518 -10.38 9.38 -48.68
N PHE A 519 -11.18 10.14 -49.46
CA PHE A 519 -12.64 10.06 -49.39
C PHE A 519 -13.20 8.70 -49.83
N ALA A 520 -12.52 7.98 -50.73
CA ALA A 520 -12.88 6.60 -51.09
C ALA A 520 -12.67 5.60 -49.94
N LEU A 521 -11.92 5.97 -48.91
CA LEU A 521 -11.74 5.21 -47.67
C LEU A 521 -12.65 5.71 -46.54
N LEU A 522 -13.42 6.78 -46.75
CA LEU A 522 -14.23 7.39 -45.70
C LEU A 522 -15.29 6.42 -45.16
N THR A 523 -15.94 5.65 -46.03
CA THR A 523 -16.99 4.70 -45.62
C THR A 523 -16.47 3.64 -44.63
N PRO A 524 -15.42 2.84 -44.93
CA PRO A 524 -14.89 1.88 -43.97
C PRO A 524 -14.29 2.53 -42.73
N ILE A 525 -13.69 3.74 -42.84
CA ILE A 525 -13.23 4.51 -41.68
C ILE A 525 -14.41 4.85 -40.77
N LEU A 526 -15.49 5.43 -41.29
CA LEU A 526 -16.69 5.78 -40.51
C LEU A 526 -17.31 4.56 -39.85
N ILE A 527 -17.48 3.46 -40.59
CA ILE A 527 -18.03 2.21 -40.02
C ILE A 527 -17.12 1.71 -38.89
N GLY A 528 -15.80 1.68 -39.11
CA GLY A 528 -14.87 1.17 -38.12
C GLY A 528 -14.77 2.06 -36.88
N PHE A 529 -14.79 3.39 -37.02
CA PHE A 529 -14.84 4.31 -35.88
C PHE A 529 -16.15 4.17 -35.09
N THR A 530 -17.30 4.10 -35.74
CA THR A 530 -18.59 3.92 -35.06
C THR A 530 -18.63 2.61 -34.27
N LEU A 531 -18.19 1.49 -34.89
CA LEU A 531 -18.14 0.20 -34.22
C LEU A 531 -17.05 0.14 -33.13
N SER A 532 -15.97 0.92 -33.27
CA SER A 532 -14.93 1.00 -32.25
C SER A 532 -15.39 1.64 -30.95
N ILE A 533 -16.46 2.45 -30.96
CA ILE A 533 -17.05 2.98 -29.72
C ILE A 533 -17.55 1.83 -28.85
N PHE A 534 -18.27 0.87 -29.42
CA PHE A 534 -18.77 -0.29 -28.68
C PHE A 534 -17.63 -1.18 -28.18
N GLY A 535 -16.63 -1.44 -29.03
CA GLY A 535 -15.47 -2.21 -28.61
C GLY A 535 -14.66 -1.51 -27.50
N ALA A 536 -14.50 -0.19 -27.58
CA ALA A 536 -13.87 0.61 -26.54
C ALA A 536 -14.62 0.52 -25.21
N LEU A 537 -15.95 0.63 -25.24
CA LEU A 537 -16.79 0.48 -24.04
C LEU A 537 -16.70 -0.93 -23.44
N ILE A 538 -16.60 -1.98 -24.26
CA ILE A 538 -16.39 -3.36 -23.77
C ILE A 538 -15.02 -3.50 -23.10
N ILE A 539 -13.96 -2.99 -23.74
CA ILE A 539 -12.59 -3.05 -23.20
C ILE A 539 -12.51 -2.25 -21.90
N GLN A 540 -12.98 -1.00 -21.91
CA GLN A 540 -13.11 -0.15 -20.74
C GLN A 540 -13.86 -0.90 -19.63
N ASN A 541 -15.02 -1.48 -19.91
CA ASN A 541 -15.82 -2.20 -18.93
C ASN A 541 -15.09 -3.44 -18.37
N THR A 542 -14.39 -4.20 -19.21
CA THR A 542 -13.67 -5.40 -18.73
C THR A 542 -12.52 -4.98 -17.82
N ILE A 543 -11.76 -3.95 -18.19
CA ILE A 543 -10.68 -3.43 -17.35
C ILE A 543 -11.24 -2.83 -16.05
N ILE A 544 -12.37 -2.13 -16.12
CA ILE A 544 -13.07 -1.58 -14.95
C ILE A 544 -13.55 -2.69 -14.03
N ASN A 545 -14.19 -3.74 -14.55
CA ASN A 545 -14.64 -4.87 -13.71
C ASN A 545 -13.48 -5.60 -13.05
N ILE A 546 -12.39 -5.82 -13.79
CA ILE A 546 -11.15 -6.39 -13.24
C ILE A 546 -10.54 -5.47 -12.18
N SER A 547 -10.53 -4.16 -12.42
CA SER A 547 -9.94 -3.19 -11.48
C SER A 547 -10.80 -3.02 -10.23
N PHE A 548 -12.12 -2.95 -10.40
CA PHE A 548 -13.07 -2.58 -9.35
C PHE A 548 -13.56 -3.76 -8.53
N SER A 549 -13.49 -4.99 -9.06
CA SER A 549 -13.72 -6.22 -8.27
C SER A 549 -12.80 -6.31 -7.04
N TYR A 550 -11.66 -5.62 -7.05
CA TYR A 550 -10.71 -5.58 -5.93
C TYR A 550 -10.63 -4.23 -5.20
N LEU A 551 -11.13 -3.15 -5.80
CA LEU A 551 -11.01 -1.77 -5.29
C LEU A 551 -12.33 -1.20 -4.70
N ASN A 552 -13.39 -2.02 -4.60
CA ASN A 552 -14.69 -1.64 -4.03
C ASN A 552 -15.39 -0.44 -4.73
N PHE A 553 -15.01 -0.06 -5.95
CA PHE A 553 -15.68 1.04 -6.64
C PHE A 553 -16.94 0.55 -7.37
N TYR A 554 -18.03 1.32 -7.28
CA TYR A 554 -19.18 1.16 -8.14
C TYR A 554 -19.12 2.22 -9.24
N HIS A 555 -19.21 1.80 -10.49
CA HIS A 555 -19.28 2.72 -11.62
C HIS A 555 -20.36 2.31 -12.58
N CYS A 556 -20.98 3.32 -13.20
CA CYS A 556 -22.04 3.09 -14.16
C CYS A 556 -21.46 2.43 -15.42
N PHE A 557 -22.16 1.43 -15.93
CA PHE A 557 -21.79 0.77 -17.16
C PHE A 557 -21.90 1.78 -18.32
N TRP A 558 -20.78 1.95 -19.03
CA TRP A 558 -20.63 2.75 -20.26
C TRP A 558 -20.69 4.27 -20.07
N THR A 559 -19.70 4.80 -19.37
CA THR A 559 -19.47 6.24 -19.29
C THR A 559 -18.66 6.74 -20.49
N ILE A 560 -19.24 7.71 -21.21
CA ILE A 560 -18.59 8.50 -22.26
C ILE A 560 -18.30 9.87 -21.64
N ASP A 561 -17.08 10.08 -21.15
CA ASP A 561 -16.64 11.36 -20.60
C ASP A 561 -16.08 12.28 -21.72
N ASN A 562 -15.77 13.54 -21.37
CA ASN A 562 -15.17 14.47 -22.32
C ASN A 562 -13.83 13.96 -22.84
N THR A 563 -13.06 13.25 -22.00
CA THR A 563 -11.78 12.66 -22.42
C THR A 563 -11.98 11.57 -23.47
N PHE A 564 -13.00 10.73 -23.34
CA PHE A 564 -13.39 9.75 -24.36
C PHE A 564 -13.70 10.45 -25.68
N ILE A 565 -14.52 11.51 -25.66
CA ILE A 565 -14.91 12.25 -26.86
C ILE A 565 -13.69 12.93 -27.50
N ILE A 566 -12.86 13.60 -26.70
CA ILE A 566 -11.63 14.27 -27.17
C ILE A 566 -10.66 13.24 -27.75
N ALA A 567 -10.44 12.12 -27.06
CA ALA A 567 -9.59 11.04 -27.55
C ALA A 567 -10.15 10.47 -28.86
N PHE A 568 -11.44 10.16 -28.92
CA PHE A 568 -12.11 9.65 -30.12
C PHE A 568 -11.95 10.61 -31.31
N MET A 569 -12.24 11.90 -31.12
CA MET A 569 -12.08 12.93 -32.15
C MET A 569 -10.62 13.10 -32.56
N GLY A 570 -9.70 13.10 -31.60
CA GLY A 570 -8.26 13.14 -31.84
C GLY A 570 -7.77 11.96 -32.67
N LEU A 571 -8.20 10.73 -32.34
CA LEU A 571 -7.86 9.53 -33.10
C LEU A 571 -8.47 9.55 -34.50
N PHE A 572 -9.69 10.07 -34.66
CA PHE A 572 -10.34 10.24 -35.96
C PHE A 572 -9.59 11.21 -36.86
N ILE A 573 -9.25 12.39 -36.33
CA ILE A 573 -8.49 13.42 -37.05
C ILE A 573 -7.10 12.90 -37.40
N ALA A 574 -6.39 12.29 -36.45
CA ALA A 574 -5.06 11.71 -36.68
C ALA A 574 -5.08 10.60 -37.74
N GLY A 575 -6.10 9.71 -37.69
CA GLY A 575 -6.31 8.68 -38.70
C GLY A 575 -6.55 9.28 -40.08
N PHE A 576 -7.45 10.26 -40.20
CA PHE A 576 -7.78 10.93 -41.46
C PHE A 576 -6.58 11.69 -42.05
N ILE A 577 -5.87 12.49 -41.23
CA ILE A 577 -4.67 13.22 -41.65
C ILE A 577 -3.57 12.23 -42.07
N GLY A 578 -3.36 11.16 -41.31
CA GLY A 578 -2.38 10.15 -41.67
C GLY A 578 -2.72 9.47 -42.99
N PHE A 579 -3.99 9.13 -43.24
CA PHE A 579 -4.44 8.62 -44.54
C PHE A 579 -4.18 9.59 -45.68
N PHE A 580 -4.57 10.84 -45.50
CA PHE A 580 -4.34 11.88 -46.48
C PHE A 580 -2.85 12.03 -46.80
N THR A 581 -2.02 12.09 -45.77
CA THR A 581 -0.56 12.23 -45.87
C THR A 581 0.07 11.04 -46.59
N ILE A 582 -0.31 9.81 -46.21
CA ILE A 582 0.13 8.58 -46.88
C ILE A 582 -0.28 8.59 -48.36
N ASN A 583 -1.55 8.90 -48.66
CA ASN A 583 -2.05 8.97 -50.03
C ASN A 583 -1.32 10.06 -50.83
N PHE A 584 -1.02 11.20 -50.20
CA PHE A 584 -0.24 12.29 -50.79
C PHE A 584 1.18 11.86 -51.14
N PHE A 585 1.89 11.23 -50.20
CA PHE A 585 3.22 10.71 -50.46
C PHE A 585 3.23 9.66 -51.58
N ILE A 586 2.28 8.72 -51.59
CA ILE A 586 2.21 7.67 -52.62
C ILE A 586 1.88 8.27 -53.99
N ILE A 587 0.92 9.20 -54.08
CA ILE A 587 0.52 9.83 -55.36
C ILE A 587 1.62 10.75 -55.91
N ASN A 588 2.32 11.47 -55.02
CA ASN A 588 3.43 12.32 -55.41
C ASN A 588 4.69 11.51 -55.78
N SER A 589 4.77 10.25 -55.36
CA SER A 589 5.88 9.36 -55.71
C SER A 589 5.95 9.08 -57.22
N LYS A 590 7.10 8.54 -57.66
CA LYS A 590 7.32 8.15 -59.07
C LYS A 590 6.38 7.03 -59.57
N ILE A 591 5.56 6.43 -58.71
CA ILE A 591 4.63 5.34 -59.04
C ILE A 591 3.59 5.76 -60.10
N LEU A 592 3.16 7.03 -60.11
CA LEU A 592 2.17 7.56 -61.06
C LEU A 592 2.78 8.30 -62.28
N LYS A 593 4.12 8.29 -62.45
CA LYS A 593 4.76 8.86 -63.66
C LYS A 593 4.75 7.83 -64.80
N ILE A 594 4.80 8.28 -66.06
CA ILE A 594 4.85 7.42 -67.27
C ILE A 594 5.97 6.36 -67.18
N SER A 595 7.11 6.71 -66.58
CA SER A 595 8.23 5.79 -66.29
C SER A 595 7.84 4.60 -65.39
N GLY A 596 6.74 4.69 -64.65
CA GLY A 596 6.19 3.63 -63.81
C GLY A 596 5.15 2.73 -64.49
N MET A 597 4.64 3.10 -65.67
CA MET A 597 3.55 2.39 -66.38
C MET A 597 3.99 1.35 -67.42
N GLY A 598 5.27 0.98 -67.47
CA GLY A 598 5.70 -0.10 -68.37
C GLY A 598 7.10 0.05 -68.98
N VAL A 599 7.82 1.13 -68.72
CA VAL A 599 9.24 1.19 -69.07
C VAL A 599 9.96 0.15 -68.22
N ALA A 600 10.54 -0.86 -68.86
CA ALA A 600 11.26 -1.95 -68.20
C ALA A 600 12.20 -1.36 -67.15
N LYS A 601 11.87 -1.51 -65.86
CA LYS A 601 12.78 -1.10 -64.79
C LYS A 601 14.06 -1.88 -65.00
N ASN A 602 15.17 -1.18 -65.25
CA ASN A 602 16.49 -1.80 -65.29
C ASN A 602 16.63 -2.68 -64.05
N ILE A 603 16.93 -3.97 -64.26
CA ILE A 603 17.09 -4.94 -63.17
C ILE A 603 18.07 -4.33 -62.18
N SER A 604 17.68 -4.23 -60.90
CA SER A 604 18.56 -3.58 -59.93
C SER A 604 19.89 -4.34 -59.85
N LYS A 605 21.01 -3.64 -59.61
CA LYS A 605 22.33 -4.30 -59.46
C LYS A 605 22.28 -5.43 -58.42
N MET A 606 21.47 -5.26 -57.37
CA MET A 606 21.22 -6.28 -56.36
C MET A 606 20.46 -7.49 -56.93
N GLN A 607 19.40 -7.28 -57.72
CA GLN A 607 18.68 -8.37 -58.39
C GLN A 607 19.57 -9.13 -59.39
N MET A 608 20.47 -8.44 -60.11
CA MET A 608 21.45 -9.10 -60.98
C MET A 608 22.44 -9.97 -60.19
N LYS A 609 22.99 -9.44 -59.09
CA LYS A 609 23.88 -10.21 -58.18
C LYS A 609 23.17 -11.42 -57.58
N LEU A 610 21.94 -11.24 -57.10
CA LEU A 610 21.13 -12.33 -56.56
C LEU A 610 20.81 -13.37 -57.64
N LYS A 611 20.47 -12.95 -58.88
CA LYS A 611 20.22 -13.88 -59.99
C LYS A 611 21.48 -14.69 -60.35
N SER A 612 22.65 -14.07 -60.31
CA SER A 612 23.94 -14.77 -60.50
C SER A 612 24.18 -15.82 -59.40
N MET A 613 23.90 -15.48 -58.14
CA MET A 613 24.06 -16.38 -57.00
C MET A 613 23.17 -17.64 -57.13
N VAL A 614 22.00 -17.52 -57.76
CA VAL A 614 21.05 -18.63 -57.91
C VAL A 614 21.33 -19.50 -59.14
N TYR A 615 22.24 -19.09 -60.04
CA TYR A 615 22.47 -19.81 -61.30
C TYR A 615 22.94 -21.25 -61.10
N LYS A 616 23.61 -21.56 -59.98
CA LYS A 616 24.08 -22.91 -59.65
C LYS A 616 22.99 -23.86 -59.14
N PHE A 617 21.80 -23.37 -58.82
CA PHE A 617 20.70 -24.22 -58.34
C PHE A 617 19.92 -24.84 -59.50
N ASN A 618 19.27 -25.98 -59.23
CA ASN A 618 18.38 -26.65 -60.19
C ASN A 618 17.24 -25.71 -60.64
N SER A 619 16.62 -25.99 -61.79
CA SER A 619 15.62 -25.10 -62.39
C SER A 619 14.44 -24.80 -61.47
N ARG A 620 13.99 -25.78 -60.66
CA ARG A 620 12.89 -25.62 -59.70
C ARG A 620 13.26 -24.67 -58.55
N THR A 621 14.38 -24.91 -57.89
CA THR A 621 14.90 -24.06 -56.81
C THR A 621 15.27 -22.67 -57.33
N ARG A 622 15.78 -22.58 -58.57
CA ARG A 622 16.09 -21.30 -59.23
C ARG A 622 14.84 -20.46 -59.47
N ILE A 623 13.76 -21.07 -59.95
CA ILE A 623 12.47 -20.40 -60.14
C ILE A 623 11.88 -19.98 -58.79
N GLY A 624 11.96 -20.86 -57.78
CA GLY A 624 11.54 -20.56 -56.41
C GLY A 624 12.28 -19.37 -55.82
N LEU A 625 13.61 -19.37 -55.84
CA LEU A 625 14.44 -18.28 -55.32
C LEU A 625 14.28 -16.99 -56.14
N ALA A 626 14.16 -17.07 -57.46
CA ALA A 626 13.86 -15.90 -58.29
C ALA A 626 12.50 -15.28 -57.95
N PHE A 627 11.50 -16.12 -57.64
CA PHE A 627 10.20 -15.68 -57.16
C PHE A 627 10.31 -15.04 -55.76
N THR A 628 11.04 -15.65 -54.83
CA THR A 628 11.31 -15.09 -53.49
C THR A 628 12.01 -13.73 -53.60
N PHE A 629 13.01 -13.58 -54.47
CA PHE A 629 13.73 -12.31 -54.67
C PHE A 629 12.90 -11.24 -55.37
N LYS A 630 12.03 -11.63 -56.31
CA LYS A 630 11.05 -10.70 -56.89
C LYS A 630 10.11 -10.14 -55.81
N ASN A 631 9.84 -10.93 -54.77
CA ASN A 631 9.01 -10.56 -53.63
C ASN A 631 9.80 -10.03 -52.42
N ILE A 632 11.12 -9.77 -52.53
CA ILE A 632 11.96 -9.43 -51.38
C ILE A 632 11.48 -8.18 -50.62
N TYR A 633 11.05 -7.14 -51.35
CA TYR A 633 10.48 -5.93 -50.75
C TYR A 633 9.25 -6.25 -49.90
N LYS A 634 8.40 -7.18 -50.35
CA LYS A 634 7.20 -7.60 -49.62
C LYS A 634 7.54 -8.48 -48.43
N ASN A 635 8.53 -9.34 -48.57
CA ASN A 635 9.05 -10.13 -47.46
C ASN A 635 9.61 -9.20 -46.37
N ILE A 636 10.31 -8.12 -46.74
CA ILE A 636 10.76 -7.08 -45.79
C ILE A 636 9.57 -6.40 -45.10
N ILE A 637 8.51 -6.10 -45.84
CA ILE A 637 7.29 -5.50 -45.25
C ILE A 637 6.60 -6.46 -44.29
N SER A 638 6.38 -7.71 -44.71
CA SER A 638 5.82 -8.76 -43.87
C SER A 638 6.68 -8.96 -42.63
N TYR A 639 8.01 -8.97 -42.78
CA TYR A 639 8.96 -9.00 -41.68
C TYR A 639 8.72 -7.84 -40.70
N ILE A 640 8.68 -6.57 -41.16
CA ILE A 640 8.46 -5.40 -40.29
C ILE A 640 7.12 -5.50 -39.55
N MET A 641 6.05 -5.86 -40.26
CA MET A 641 4.71 -6.01 -39.67
C MET A 641 4.64 -7.11 -38.62
N LEU A 642 5.24 -8.25 -38.90
CA LEU A 642 5.29 -9.38 -37.98
C LEU A 642 6.18 -9.07 -36.79
N THR A 643 7.30 -8.38 -37.02
CA THR A 643 8.18 -7.90 -35.96
C THR A 643 7.40 -7.06 -34.96
N ILE A 644 6.66 -6.04 -35.43
CA ILE A 644 5.84 -5.19 -34.56
C ILE A 644 4.75 -6.02 -33.86
N SER A 645 4.01 -6.84 -34.61
CA SER A 645 2.90 -7.62 -34.07
C SER A 645 3.35 -8.61 -32.99
N PHE A 646 4.42 -9.37 -33.24
CA PHE A 646 4.99 -10.30 -32.27
C PHE A 646 5.66 -9.56 -31.10
N SER A 647 6.24 -8.38 -31.32
CA SER A 647 6.82 -7.58 -30.22
C SER A 647 5.77 -7.25 -29.18
N ILE A 648 4.55 -6.86 -29.60
CA ILE A 648 3.47 -6.54 -28.66
C ILE A 648 3.03 -7.79 -27.89
N ILE A 649 2.88 -8.94 -28.57
CA ILE A 649 2.51 -10.21 -27.92
C ILE A 649 3.57 -10.64 -26.91
N PHE A 650 4.84 -10.66 -27.33
CA PHE A 650 5.96 -11.09 -26.50
C PHE A 650 6.20 -10.13 -25.33
N PHE A 651 6.13 -8.82 -25.56
CA PHE A 651 6.21 -7.83 -24.49
C PHE A 651 5.09 -8.02 -23.47
N SER A 652 3.84 -8.14 -23.92
CA SER A 652 2.69 -8.24 -23.01
C SER A 652 2.75 -9.53 -22.17
N PHE A 653 3.16 -10.65 -22.78
CA PHE A 653 3.36 -11.91 -22.06
C PHE A 653 4.54 -11.86 -21.09
N GLN A 654 5.70 -11.34 -21.53
CA GLN A 654 6.88 -11.21 -20.68
C GLN A 654 6.63 -10.29 -19.51
N PHE A 655 5.98 -9.15 -19.74
CA PHE A 655 5.58 -8.25 -18.68
C PHE A 655 4.63 -8.93 -17.69
N SER A 656 3.59 -9.64 -18.16
CA SER A 656 2.68 -10.39 -17.29
C SER A 656 3.42 -11.43 -16.44
N ASN A 657 4.34 -12.20 -17.03
CA ASN A 657 5.14 -13.16 -16.28
C ASN A 657 6.08 -12.48 -15.29
N SER A 658 6.64 -11.33 -15.66
CA SER A 658 7.53 -10.57 -14.81
C SER A 658 6.79 -10.01 -13.59
N LEU A 659 5.51 -9.60 -13.74
CA LEU A 659 4.67 -9.22 -12.59
C LEU A 659 4.40 -10.39 -11.63
N THR A 660 4.13 -11.58 -12.16
CA THR A 660 3.97 -12.79 -11.34
C THR A 660 5.29 -13.22 -10.69
N ALA A 661 6.40 -13.10 -11.44
CA ALA A 661 7.72 -13.36 -10.90
C ALA A 661 8.05 -12.37 -9.79
N PHE A 662 7.63 -11.12 -9.92
CA PHE A 662 7.77 -10.11 -8.89
C PHE A 662 6.95 -10.41 -7.63
N SER A 663 5.66 -10.70 -7.75
CA SER A 663 4.84 -11.01 -6.57
C SER A 663 5.34 -12.24 -5.82
N THR A 664 5.86 -13.23 -6.55
CA THR A 664 6.49 -14.43 -5.99
C THR A 664 7.97 -14.24 -5.64
N SER A 665 8.61 -13.14 -6.04
CA SER A 665 10.05 -12.93 -5.82
C SER A 665 10.39 -12.87 -4.34
N TYR A 666 9.48 -12.34 -3.52
CA TYR A 666 9.66 -12.32 -2.07
C TYR A 666 9.65 -13.72 -1.47
N GLU A 667 8.63 -14.53 -1.81
CA GLU A 667 8.54 -15.92 -1.38
C GLU A 667 9.74 -16.73 -1.87
N LYS A 668 10.19 -16.50 -3.11
CA LYS A 668 11.38 -17.16 -3.68
C LYS A 668 12.69 -16.71 -3.06
N TRP A 669 12.85 -15.42 -2.75
CA TRP A 669 14.05 -14.90 -2.09
C TRP A 669 14.23 -15.54 -0.71
N ASN A 670 13.11 -15.79 -0.02
CA ASN A 670 13.10 -16.49 1.26
C ASN A 670 13.07 -18.03 1.14
N GLU A 671 13.04 -18.62 -0.06
CA GLU A 671 12.98 -20.08 -0.21
C GLU A 671 14.27 -20.74 0.34
N PRO A 672 14.18 -21.86 1.08
CA PRO A 672 13.01 -22.72 1.33
C PRO A 672 12.18 -22.36 2.56
N TYR A 673 12.43 -21.22 3.19
CA TYR A 673 11.66 -20.74 4.32
C TYR A 673 10.29 -20.23 3.86
N LYS A 674 9.28 -20.44 4.72
CA LYS A 674 7.89 -20.05 4.48
C LYS A 674 7.41 -18.98 5.46
N SER A 675 8.10 -18.81 6.58
CA SER A 675 7.76 -17.81 7.58
C SER A 675 8.95 -17.39 8.44
N ILE A 676 8.80 -16.25 9.13
CA ILE A 676 9.69 -15.76 10.17
C ILE A 676 8.88 -14.95 11.19
N LYS A 677 9.33 -14.91 12.45
CA LYS A 677 8.90 -13.92 13.43
C LYS A 677 10.08 -13.05 13.82
N LEU A 678 10.04 -11.77 13.47
CA LEU A 678 11.02 -10.76 13.86
C LEU A 678 10.78 -10.35 15.32
N ASN A 679 11.54 -10.93 16.24
CA ASN A 679 11.33 -10.79 17.67
C ASN A 679 12.11 -9.60 18.27
N THR A 680 11.72 -8.38 17.89
CA THR A 680 12.40 -7.15 18.33
C THR A 680 12.32 -6.85 19.83
N ALA A 681 11.39 -7.49 20.55
CA ALA A 681 11.16 -7.24 21.97
C ALA A 681 11.83 -8.25 22.90
N LEU A 682 12.48 -9.30 22.38
CA LEU A 682 13.23 -10.25 23.22
C LEU A 682 14.60 -9.63 23.55
N PRO A 683 14.85 -9.18 24.80
CA PRO A 683 16.11 -8.57 25.18
C PRO A 683 17.22 -9.61 25.11
N LEU A 684 18.45 -9.16 24.84
CA LEU A 684 19.62 -10.04 24.81
C LEU A 684 20.12 -10.36 26.23
N TYR A 685 20.11 -9.36 27.10
CA TYR A 685 20.55 -9.45 28.48
C TYR A 685 19.68 -8.56 29.37
N ASN A 686 19.79 -8.76 30.68
CA ASN A 686 19.28 -7.87 31.70
C ASN A 686 20.40 -7.46 32.65
N LEU A 687 20.41 -6.18 33.03
CA LEU A 687 21.32 -5.65 34.04
C LEU A 687 20.63 -5.74 35.40
N ILE A 688 21.29 -6.41 36.34
CA ILE A 688 20.87 -6.47 37.74
C ILE A 688 21.91 -5.72 38.57
N GLU A 689 21.43 -4.84 39.44
CA GLU A 689 22.27 -4.11 40.36
C GLU A 689 22.37 -4.89 41.67
N ASN A 690 23.53 -5.47 41.92
CA ASN A 690 23.85 -6.23 43.13
C ASN A 690 24.94 -5.46 43.88
N ASN A 691 24.60 -4.87 45.04
CA ASN A 691 25.53 -4.11 45.87
C ASN A 691 26.26 -2.95 45.13
N GLY A 692 25.60 -2.33 44.15
CA GLY A 692 26.18 -1.25 43.32
C GLY A 692 27.00 -1.73 42.13
N GLU A 693 27.27 -3.03 42.00
CA GLU A 693 27.84 -3.63 40.78
C GLU A 693 26.72 -4.07 39.83
N LYS A 694 26.89 -3.81 38.54
CA LYS A 694 25.93 -4.19 37.50
C LYS A 694 26.31 -5.56 36.93
N GLU A 695 25.62 -6.60 37.39
CA GLU A 695 25.75 -7.96 36.86
C GLU A 695 24.95 -8.08 35.55
N VAL A 696 25.58 -8.60 34.49
CA VAL A 696 24.94 -8.86 33.19
C VAL A 696 24.43 -10.30 33.17
N ILE A 697 23.12 -10.45 33.00
CA ILE A 697 22.48 -11.76 32.92
C ILE A 697 21.98 -12.00 31.51
N PRO A 698 22.42 -13.07 30.82
CA PRO A 698 21.86 -13.44 29.52
C PRO A 698 20.36 -13.67 29.66
N ALA A 699 19.54 -12.99 28.85
CA ALA A 699 18.09 -13.14 28.91
C ALA A 699 17.63 -14.46 28.31
N TYR A 700 18.42 -15.04 27.41
CA TYR A 700 18.18 -16.35 26.83
C TYR A 700 19.48 -16.96 26.30
N GLU A 701 19.44 -18.26 26.05
CA GLU A 701 20.42 -18.97 25.25
C GLU A 701 19.76 -19.66 24.05
N THR A 702 20.55 -19.94 23.02
CA THR A 702 20.11 -20.63 21.82
C THR A 702 20.36 -22.14 21.95
N VAL A 703 19.29 -22.95 21.81
CA VAL A 703 19.35 -24.42 21.92
C VAL A 703 18.85 -25.11 20.66
N ASP A 704 19.39 -26.30 20.38
CA ASP A 704 18.95 -27.11 19.24
C ASP A 704 17.67 -27.87 19.57
N VAL A 705 16.78 -28.10 18.59
CA VAL A 705 15.53 -28.87 18.80
C VAL A 705 15.79 -30.24 19.45
N ASN A 706 16.90 -30.90 19.15
CA ASN A 706 17.20 -32.22 19.72
C ASN A 706 17.55 -32.15 21.23
N GLU A 707 18.03 -31.00 21.70
CA GLU A 707 18.38 -30.79 23.12
C GLU A 707 17.14 -30.72 24.00
N LEU A 708 15.97 -30.45 23.41
CA LEU A 708 14.68 -30.50 24.12
C LEU A 708 14.37 -31.88 24.70
N ASN A 709 14.91 -32.95 24.11
CA ASN A 709 14.68 -34.31 24.60
C ASN A 709 15.34 -34.57 25.96
N ALA A 710 16.36 -33.80 26.31
CA ALA A 710 17.03 -33.87 27.61
C ALA A 710 16.36 -32.98 28.67
N MET A 711 15.42 -32.11 28.28
CA MET A 711 14.72 -31.20 29.18
C MET A 711 13.53 -31.87 29.87
N ILE A 712 13.22 -31.40 31.08
CA ILE A 712 12.07 -31.85 31.87
C ILE A 712 10.78 -31.34 31.21
N LYS A 713 9.94 -32.28 30.76
CA LYS A 713 8.63 -31.98 30.15
C LYS A 713 7.60 -31.72 31.25
N LEU A 714 7.07 -30.50 31.31
CA LEU A 714 6.01 -30.11 32.24
C LEU A 714 4.62 -30.46 31.65
N ASP A 715 4.43 -31.74 31.32
CA ASP A 715 3.19 -32.28 30.75
C ASP A 715 2.16 -32.68 31.82
N ASP A 716 1.03 -33.25 31.39
CA ASP A 716 -0.04 -33.66 32.31
C ASP A 716 0.44 -34.70 33.35
N ALA A 717 1.43 -35.53 33.02
CA ALA A 717 1.99 -36.49 33.96
C ALA A 717 2.82 -35.79 35.05
N PHE A 718 3.58 -34.75 34.68
CA PHE A 718 4.32 -33.91 35.62
C PHE A 718 3.39 -33.22 36.63
N TRP A 719 2.31 -32.61 36.15
CA TRP A 719 1.36 -31.88 37.02
C TRP A 719 0.59 -32.76 38.01
N ASN A 720 0.63 -34.08 37.85
CA ASN A 720 0.02 -35.05 38.77
C ASN A 720 0.96 -35.51 39.90
N LYS A 721 2.17 -34.93 40.04
CA LYS A 721 3.16 -35.28 41.07
C LYS A 721 3.52 -34.11 41.98
N PRO A 722 2.73 -33.84 43.04
CA PRO A 722 2.87 -32.64 43.88
C PRO A 722 4.26 -32.40 44.48
N SER A 723 4.99 -33.47 44.81
CA SER A 723 6.33 -33.39 45.42
C SER A 723 7.42 -32.94 44.44
N GLU A 724 7.26 -33.17 43.14
CA GLU A 724 8.25 -32.77 42.11
C GLU A 724 8.03 -31.33 41.64
N ILE A 725 6.78 -30.84 41.68
CA ILE A 725 6.39 -29.52 41.16
C ILE A 725 7.16 -28.38 41.84
N LEU A 726 7.15 -28.33 43.17
CA LEU A 726 7.76 -27.22 43.91
C LEU A 726 9.27 -27.15 43.68
N ASN A 727 9.94 -28.30 43.63
CA ASN A 727 11.37 -28.38 43.40
C ASN A 727 11.74 -27.88 41.99
N VAL A 728 11.00 -28.30 40.96
CA VAL A 728 11.28 -27.86 39.58
C VAL A 728 11.00 -26.38 39.40
N LEU A 729 9.89 -25.87 39.93
CA LEU A 729 9.51 -24.45 39.83
C LEU A 729 10.49 -23.51 40.54
N THR A 730 11.20 -23.98 41.57
CA THR A 730 12.11 -23.14 42.36
C THR A 730 13.59 -23.33 42.02
N THR A 731 14.00 -24.47 41.45
CA THR A 731 15.43 -24.78 41.25
C THR A 731 15.82 -25.28 39.86
N GLN A 732 14.88 -25.75 39.02
CA GLN A 732 15.21 -26.45 37.75
C GLN A 732 14.50 -25.88 36.52
N MET A 733 13.98 -24.65 36.58
CA MET A 733 13.20 -24.07 35.48
C MET A 733 14.01 -23.91 34.18
N HIS A 734 15.29 -23.57 34.27
CA HIS A 734 16.19 -23.46 33.12
C HIS A 734 16.35 -24.76 32.31
N ASN A 735 16.02 -25.93 32.89
CA ASN A 735 16.07 -27.23 32.22
C ASN A 735 14.67 -27.81 31.96
N ALA A 736 13.62 -27.00 32.09
CA ALA A 736 12.24 -27.43 31.90
C ALA A 736 11.57 -26.71 30.72
N TYR A 737 10.49 -27.28 30.20
CA TYR A 737 9.61 -26.61 29.23
C TYR A 737 8.19 -27.17 29.30
N ILE A 738 7.19 -26.36 28.90
CA ILE A 738 5.80 -26.82 28.80
C ILE A 738 5.55 -27.29 27.37
N PRO A 739 5.18 -28.56 27.13
CA PRO A 739 4.96 -29.06 25.78
C PRO A 739 3.76 -28.43 25.08
N LYS A 740 3.86 -28.33 23.76
CA LYS A 740 2.80 -27.84 22.86
C LYS A 740 1.44 -28.48 23.12
N GLN A 741 1.40 -29.80 23.32
CA GLN A 741 0.15 -30.53 23.54
C GLN A 741 -0.55 -30.07 24.82
N THR A 742 0.20 -29.96 25.91
CA THR A 742 -0.30 -29.46 27.20
C THR A 742 -0.86 -28.04 27.09
N VAL A 743 -0.16 -27.14 26.39
CA VAL A 743 -0.66 -25.79 26.14
C VAL A 743 -1.92 -25.81 25.27
N SER A 744 -1.94 -26.63 24.22
CA SER A 744 -3.08 -26.77 23.33
C SER A 744 -4.32 -27.29 24.07
N ASP A 745 -4.17 -28.35 24.85
CA ASP A 745 -5.27 -28.95 25.63
C ASP A 745 -5.78 -27.98 26.69
N PHE A 746 -4.88 -27.27 27.37
CA PHE A 746 -5.23 -26.21 28.31
C PHE A 746 -6.03 -25.08 27.64
N LEU A 747 -5.55 -24.55 26.51
CA LEU A 747 -6.23 -23.49 25.77
C LEU A 747 -7.58 -23.94 25.20
N ASN A 748 -7.64 -25.16 24.64
CA ASN A 748 -8.88 -25.74 24.12
C ASN A 748 -9.91 -25.91 25.23
N ARG A 749 -9.48 -26.32 26.43
CA ARG A 749 -10.36 -26.45 27.59
C ARG A 749 -10.86 -25.09 28.09
N LEU A 750 -9.98 -24.08 28.13
CA LEU A 750 -10.35 -22.70 28.47
C LEU A 750 -11.34 -22.08 27.47
N ILE A 751 -11.16 -22.34 26.17
CA ILE A 751 -12.03 -21.81 25.11
C ILE A 751 -13.40 -22.49 25.13
N ARG A 752 -13.44 -23.81 25.37
CA ARG A 752 -14.69 -24.60 25.36
C ARG A 752 -15.51 -24.45 26.65
N ASP A 753 -14.87 -24.22 27.79
CA ASP A 753 -15.52 -24.16 29.10
C ASP A 753 -15.22 -22.84 29.84
N PRO A 754 -16.12 -21.84 29.73
CA PRO A 754 -15.98 -20.58 30.47
C PRO A 754 -15.93 -20.76 32.00
N ALA A 755 -16.54 -21.81 32.56
CA ALA A 755 -16.48 -22.08 33.99
C ALA A 755 -15.08 -22.55 34.40
N TYR A 756 -14.40 -23.31 33.54
CA TYR A 756 -12.99 -23.69 33.73
C TYR A 756 -12.07 -22.47 33.74
N TYR A 757 -12.27 -21.49 32.84
CA TYR A 757 -11.52 -20.23 32.86
C TYR A 757 -11.66 -19.49 34.20
N ASN A 758 -12.88 -19.36 34.72
CA ASN A 758 -13.11 -18.71 36.02
C ASN A 758 -12.49 -19.49 37.18
N LYS A 759 -12.50 -20.84 37.11
CA LYS A 759 -11.82 -21.69 38.10
C LYS A 759 -10.31 -21.47 38.09
N ILE A 760 -9.69 -21.48 36.91
CA ILE A 760 -8.24 -21.23 36.76
C ILE A 760 -7.88 -19.83 37.24
N LYS A 761 -8.68 -18.81 36.89
CA LYS A 761 -8.49 -17.45 37.39
C LYS A 761 -8.45 -17.39 38.93
N LYS A 762 -9.43 -18.02 39.61
CA LYS A 762 -9.48 -18.08 41.08
C LYS A 762 -8.26 -18.80 41.67
N ILE A 763 -7.80 -19.89 41.03
CA ILE A 763 -6.59 -20.61 41.46
C ILE A 763 -5.37 -19.70 41.35
N ILE A 764 -5.19 -19.03 40.21
CA ILE A 764 -4.08 -18.10 39.98
C ILE A 764 -4.14 -16.95 40.99
N GLU A 765 -5.31 -16.35 41.24
CA GLU A 765 -5.50 -15.29 42.25
C GLU A 765 -5.18 -15.76 43.67
N SER A 766 -5.38 -17.04 43.99
CA SER A 766 -5.03 -17.62 45.29
C SER A 766 -3.52 -17.87 45.48
N ILE A 767 -2.80 -18.13 44.38
CA ILE A 767 -1.35 -18.40 44.41
C ILE A 767 -0.56 -17.08 44.31
N PHE A 768 -1.06 -16.14 43.51
CA PHE A 768 -0.41 -14.86 43.21
C PHE A 768 -1.32 -13.69 43.62
N PRO A 769 -1.37 -13.35 44.93
CA PRO A 769 -2.27 -12.31 45.43
C PRO A 769 -2.01 -10.95 44.77
N LYS A 770 -3.07 -10.14 44.63
CA LYS A 770 -3.05 -8.89 43.85
C LYS A 770 -2.12 -7.79 44.38
N ASN A 771 -1.77 -7.80 45.67
CA ASN A 771 -0.96 -6.76 46.32
C ASN A 771 0.06 -7.36 47.31
N PRO A 772 1.23 -7.84 46.86
CA PRO A 772 2.38 -7.95 47.75
C PRO A 772 2.99 -6.55 47.90
N VAL A 773 2.65 -5.86 48.99
CA VAL A 773 3.15 -4.51 49.32
C VAL A 773 4.68 -4.45 49.36
N ASP A 774 5.36 -5.59 49.53
CA ASP A 774 6.80 -5.61 49.79
C ASP A 774 7.67 -6.35 48.74
N LYS A 775 7.12 -6.90 47.63
CA LYS A 775 7.96 -7.60 46.63
C LYS A 775 7.46 -7.50 45.18
N PRO A 776 8.34 -7.27 44.18
CA PRO A 776 8.00 -7.17 42.76
C PRO A 776 7.73 -8.53 42.08
N HIS A 777 6.95 -9.40 42.73
CA HIS A 777 6.67 -10.75 42.23
C HIS A 777 5.54 -10.77 41.18
N MET A 778 5.52 -11.84 40.38
CA MET A 778 4.49 -12.16 39.39
C MET A 778 3.10 -12.10 40.03
N ASN A 779 2.18 -11.29 39.48
CA ASN A 779 0.82 -11.19 39.98
C ASN A 779 -0.15 -11.98 39.08
N ALA A 780 -1.34 -12.29 39.61
CA ALA A 780 -2.36 -13.01 38.87
C ALA A 780 -2.73 -12.36 37.52
N ASP A 781 -2.77 -11.02 37.48
CA ASP A 781 -3.17 -10.28 36.29
C ASP A 781 -2.19 -10.48 35.12
N SER A 782 -0.88 -10.55 35.36
CA SER A 782 0.11 -10.79 34.31
C SER A 782 0.05 -12.20 33.74
N ILE A 783 -0.23 -13.21 34.58
CA ILE A 783 -0.47 -14.58 34.11
C ILE A 783 -1.76 -14.63 33.28
N MET A 784 -2.82 -13.94 33.73
CA MET A 784 -4.06 -13.87 32.96
C MET A 784 -3.89 -13.12 31.62
N LYS A 785 -3.07 -12.06 31.58
CA LYS A 785 -2.70 -11.39 30.31
C LYS A 785 -2.01 -12.34 29.35
N LEU A 786 -1.06 -13.16 29.82
CA LEU A 786 -0.40 -14.19 29.02
C LEU A 786 -1.41 -15.19 28.44
N ILE A 787 -2.26 -15.76 29.28
CA ILE A 787 -3.30 -16.73 28.87
C ILE A 787 -4.23 -16.10 27.82
N ASN A 788 -4.72 -14.88 28.08
CA ASN A 788 -5.59 -14.17 27.15
C ASN A 788 -4.91 -13.91 25.81
N ARG A 789 -3.60 -13.61 25.80
CA ARG A 789 -2.83 -13.43 24.57
C ARG A 789 -2.73 -14.72 23.76
N PHE A 790 -2.53 -15.86 24.43
CA PHE A 790 -2.51 -17.17 23.76
C PHE A 790 -3.88 -17.59 23.23
N ILE A 791 -4.95 -17.31 23.97
CA ILE A 791 -6.33 -17.52 23.48
C ILE A 791 -6.55 -16.68 22.21
N LEU A 792 -6.17 -15.40 22.22
CA LEU A 792 -6.29 -14.53 21.04
C LEU A 792 -5.48 -15.07 19.86
N LEU A 793 -4.24 -15.53 20.08
CA LEU A 793 -3.41 -16.11 19.02
C LEU A 793 -4.06 -17.37 18.41
N LYS A 794 -4.64 -18.25 19.24
CA LYS A 794 -5.37 -19.46 18.80
C LYS A 794 -6.62 -19.12 17.98
N ILE A 795 -7.36 -18.07 18.36
CA ILE A 795 -8.54 -17.60 17.63
C ILE A 795 -8.15 -16.93 16.31
N GLU A 796 -7.13 -16.08 16.31
CA GLU A 796 -6.68 -15.32 15.14
C GLU A 796 -5.98 -16.19 14.09
N ASN A 797 -5.38 -17.30 14.50
CA ASN A 797 -4.60 -18.17 13.61
C ASN A 797 -5.03 -19.64 13.78
N PRO A 798 -6.00 -20.14 12.99
CA PRO A 798 -6.53 -21.50 13.13
C PRO A 798 -5.49 -22.62 12.96
N LEU A 799 -4.37 -22.32 12.27
CA LEU A 799 -3.22 -23.23 12.12
C LEU A 799 -2.36 -23.33 13.39
N PHE A 800 -2.63 -22.49 14.39
CA PHE A 800 -1.91 -22.50 15.66
C PHE A 800 -2.41 -23.67 16.51
N ASP A 801 -1.70 -24.79 16.52
CA ASP A 801 -2.08 -25.99 17.30
C ASP A 801 -1.44 -26.05 18.70
N GLY A 802 -1.20 -24.88 19.30
CA GLY A 802 -0.46 -24.73 20.55
C GLY A 802 1.00 -24.35 20.33
N MET A 803 1.73 -24.15 21.43
CA MET A 803 3.16 -23.79 21.45
C MET A 803 3.87 -24.47 22.61
N ASN A 804 5.15 -24.80 22.43
CA ASN A 804 6.04 -25.11 23.53
C ASN A 804 6.41 -23.80 24.25
N ILE A 805 6.29 -23.76 25.57
CA ILE A 805 6.75 -22.62 26.37
C ILE A 805 8.13 -22.96 26.91
N MET A 806 9.12 -22.21 26.46
CA MET A 806 10.53 -22.38 26.74
C MET A 806 10.98 -21.36 27.78
N PHE A 807 11.80 -21.76 28.74
CA PHE A 807 12.24 -20.90 29.84
C PHE A 807 13.71 -20.50 29.64
N GLY A 808 13.94 -19.30 29.11
CA GLY A 808 15.29 -18.78 28.85
C GLY A 808 15.99 -19.46 27.67
N LYS A 809 15.27 -20.23 26.87
CA LYS A 809 15.81 -20.96 25.71
C LYS A 809 15.10 -20.56 24.43
N VAL A 810 15.85 -20.08 23.45
CA VAL A 810 15.38 -19.81 22.09
C VAL A 810 15.75 -21.01 21.23
N VAL A 811 14.74 -21.73 20.74
CA VAL A 811 14.93 -23.01 20.05
C VAL A 811 15.08 -22.79 18.55
N GLY A 812 16.14 -23.36 17.97
CA GLY A 812 16.40 -23.41 16.52
C GLY A 812 16.87 -24.80 16.09
N SER A 813 16.85 -25.12 14.78
CA SER A 813 17.43 -26.37 14.26
C SER A 813 18.81 -26.11 13.64
N TYR A 814 19.70 -25.49 14.39
CA TYR A 814 20.92 -24.90 13.84
C TYR A 814 22.05 -25.90 13.64
N LYS A 815 22.01 -27.05 14.32
CA LYS A 815 23.02 -28.12 14.17
C LYS A 815 22.81 -28.99 12.93
N LYS A 816 21.73 -28.77 12.18
CA LYS A 816 21.48 -29.49 10.92
C LYS A 816 22.54 -29.07 9.88
N PRO A 817 23.08 -30.02 9.09
CA PRO A 817 24.20 -29.74 8.19
C PRO A 817 23.83 -28.79 7.04
N SER A 818 22.58 -28.82 6.57
CA SER A 818 22.11 -28.01 5.46
C SER A 818 20.65 -27.59 5.62
N ILE A 819 20.25 -26.56 4.88
CA ILE A 819 18.86 -26.06 4.90
C ILE A 819 17.88 -27.11 4.36
N GLU A 820 18.29 -27.87 3.34
CA GLU A 820 17.51 -29.00 2.82
C GLU A 820 17.25 -30.06 3.89
N SER A 821 18.19 -30.27 4.83
CA SER A 821 18.02 -31.16 5.98
C SER A 821 17.25 -30.55 7.16
N GLY A 822 16.73 -29.32 6.98
CA GLY A 822 15.96 -28.58 7.98
C GLY A 822 16.76 -27.59 8.82
N ARG A 823 17.97 -27.19 8.41
CA ARG A 823 18.72 -26.12 9.09
C ARG A 823 17.96 -24.80 9.00
N GLN A 824 17.64 -24.22 10.15
CA GLN A 824 17.04 -22.89 10.21
C GLN A 824 18.13 -21.81 10.19
N MET A 825 17.79 -20.66 9.60
CA MET A 825 18.62 -19.46 9.65
C MET A 825 18.14 -18.60 10.82
N GLY A 826 19.05 -18.34 11.74
CA GLY A 826 18.88 -17.45 12.88
C GLY A 826 19.30 -16.03 12.55
N VAL A 827 18.54 -15.07 13.06
CA VAL A 827 18.86 -13.66 12.97
C VAL A 827 18.52 -12.96 14.28
N TYR A 828 19.36 -12.00 14.65
CA TYR A 828 19.12 -11.13 15.79
C TYR A 828 18.54 -9.83 15.27
N VAL A 829 17.32 -9.51 15.70
CA VAL A 829 16.58 -8.35 15.20
C VAL A 829 16.36 -7.38 16.34
N ASN A 830 16.66 -6.10 16.10
CA ASN A 830 16.33 -5.01 17.02
C ASN A 830 15.57 -3.92 16.27
N GLY A 831 14.48 -3.43 16.87
CA GLY A 831 13.66 -2.36 16.30
C GLY A 831 14.22 -0.99 16.68
N TRP A 832 14.14 -0.04 15.75
CA TRP A 832 14.58 1.34 15.96
C TRP A 832 13.63 2.32 15.29
N ASP A 833 13.44 3.49 15.90
CA ASP A 833 12.78 4.63 15.30
C ASP A 833 13.81 5.71 14.93
N ASP A 834 14.01 5.90 13.63
CA ASP A 834 14.80 7.00 13.09
C ASP A 834 14.13 8.33 13.43
N LYS A 835 14.61 8.98 14.48
CA LYS A 835 14.03 10.22 15.02
C LYS A 835 14.04 11.36 13.99
N LEU A 836 15.03 11.40 13.09
CA LEU A 836 15.11 12.47 12.07
C LEU A 836 13.99 12.37 11.04
N LEU A 837 13.60 11.14 10.71
CA LEU A 837 12.60 10.87 9.67
C LEU A 837 11.27 10.34 10.22
N ASN A 838 11.20 10.07 11.52
CA ASN A 838 10.13 9.36 12.20
C ASN A 838 9.79 8.03 11.51
N ILE A 839 10.81 7.25 11.12
CA ILE A 839 10.67 5.98 10.42
C ILE A 839 11.11 4.84 11.33
N ARG A 840 10.23 3.86 11.55
CA ARG A 840 10.63 2.59 12.17
C ARG A 840 11.44 1.75 11.18
N THR A 841 12.59 1.27 11.61
CA THR A 841 13.48 0.39 10.85
C THR A 841 13.97 -0.75 11.74
N ASN A 842 14.32 -1.89 11.13
CA ASN A 842 14.83 -3.04 11.84
C ASN A 842 16.31 -3.23 11.52
N LEU A 843 17.14 -3.28 12.55
CA LEU A 843 18.52 -3.76 12.45
C LEU A 843 18.48 -5.29 12.51
N LEU A 844 18.87 -5.92 11.40
CA LEU A 844 18.91 -7.36 11.19
C LEU A 844 20.37 -7.83 11.20
N ALA A 845 20.79 -8.41 12.32
CA ALA A 845 22.09 -9.01 12.47
C ALA A 845 22.03 -10.51 12.14
N PHE A 846 22.64 -10.92 11.03
CA PHE A 846 22.54 -12.28 10.49
C PHE A 846 23.74 -13.16 10.87
N GLU A 847 23.54 -14.49 10.84
CA GLU A 847 24.58 -15.48 11.13
C GLU A 847 25.83 -15.28 10.25
N ASN A 848 27.00 -15.56 10.81
CA ASN A 848 28.28 -15.38 10.15
C ASN A 848 28.67 -16.55 9.22
N ASP A 849 27.67 -17.21 8.63
CA ASP A 849 27.85 -18.36 7.76
C ASP A 849 27.70 -18.00 6.27
N GLU A 850 28.25 -18.85 5.41
CA GLU A 850 28.24 -18.65 3.95
C GLU A 850 26.83 -18.50 3.38
N TYR A 851 25.83 -19.22 3.89
CA TYR A 851 24.48 -19.10 3.37
C TYR A 851 23.87 -17.73 3.71
N SER A 852 23.96 -17.29 4.97
CA SER A 852 23.44 -15.99 5.39
C SER A 852 24.15 -14.84 4.65
N GLN A 853 25.47 -14.93 4.48
CA GLN A 853 26.24 -13.95 3.71
C GLN A 853 25.77 -13.86 2.25
N ASN A 854 25.55 -15.00 1.60
CA ASN A 854 24.99 -15.03 0.25
C ASN A 854 23.54 -14.51 0.20
N HIS A 855 22.72 -14.85 1.20
CA HIS A 855 21.32 -14.44 1.28
C HIS A 855 21.16 -12.92 1.46
N PHE A 856 21.98 -12.30 2.30
CA PHE A 856 21.99 -10.86 2.59
C PHE A 856 23.03 -10.07 1.76
N ASP A 857 23.61 -10.70 0.74
CA ASP A 857 24.54 -10.10 -0.23
C ASP A 857 25.72 -9.36 0.44
N TYR A 858 26.35 -10.05 1.38
CA TYR A 858 27.48 -9.56 2.18
C TYR A 858 28.76 -10.31 1.81
N GLY A 859 29.80 -9.61 1.33
CA GLY A 859 31.03 -10.24 0.83
C GLY A 859 31.95 -10.79 1.93
N PHE A 860 32.62 -11.91 1.64
CA PHE A 860 33.52 -12.64 2.55
C PHE A 860 34.77 -11.87 3.00
N ASP A 861 35.24 -10.92 2.18
CA ASP A 861 36.61 -10.39 2.28
C ASP A 861 36.72 -9.05 3.03
N LYS A 862 35.61 -8.47 3.51
CA LYS A 862 35.61 -7.20 4.23
C LYS A 862 35.23 -7.40 5.68
N TYR A 863 36.20 -7.20 6.58
CA TYR A 863 35.97 -6.98 7.99
C TYR A 863 34.76 -6.05 8.18
N GLY A 864 33.69 -6.57 8.78
CA GLY A 864 32.44 -5.83 8.95
C GLY A 864 32.60 -4.66 9.92
N LEU A 865 33.63 -4.68 10.77
CA LEU A 865 34.03 -3.55 11.60
C LEU A 865 35.18 -2.77 10.93
N ILE A 866 35.08 -1.45 10.92
CA ILE A 866 36.04 -0.54 10.32
C ILE A 866 36.43 0.54 11.32
N GLU A 867 37.71 0.89 11.35
CA GLU A 867 38.19 2.06 12.06
C GLU A 867 37.92 3.31 11.20
N ARG A 868 37.35 4.34 11.80
CA ARG A 868 36.96 5.56 11.11
C ARG A 868 38.20 6.40 10.86
N THR A 869 38.56 6.58 9.59
CA THR A 869 39.62 7.47 9.16
C THR A 869 39.04 8.88 8.99
N SER A 870 38.80 9.61 10.08
CA SER A 870 38.40 11.02 9.92
C SER A 870 39.63 11.88 9.65
N SER A 871 39.43 12.90 8.81
CA SER A 871 40.43 13.89 8.43
C SER A 871 40.74 14.91 9.53
N ASP A 872 39.95 14.95 10.62
CA ASP A 872 40.16 15.88 11.73
C ASP A 872 40.54 15.14 13.01
N ASN A 873 41.85 14.88 13.16
CA ASN A 873 42.43 14.04 14.21
C ASN A 873 42.15 14.50 15.65
N ARG A 874 41.74 15.76 15.87
CA ARG A 874 41.55 16.32 17.22
C ARG A 874 40.22 15.96 17.87
N GLU A 875 39.16 15.68 17.09
CA GLU A 875 37.87 15.26 17.65
C GLU A 875 37.78 13.73 17.89
N LEU A 876 38.57 12.90 17.18
CA LEU A 876 38.52 11.44 17.32
C LEU A 876 39.31 10.88 18.51
N GLU A 877 40.31 11.61 18.98
CA GLU A 877 41.05 11.13 20.16
C GLU A 877 40.19 11.16 21.42
N GLN A 878 39.17 12.03 21.48
CA GLN A 878 38.30 12.19 22.65
C GLN A 878 36.94 11.46 22.55
N GLN A 879 36.54 10.96 21.38
CA GLN A 879 35.23 10.32 21.22
C GLN A 879 35.29 8.79 21.29
N LYS A 880 34.38 8.17 22.06
CA LYS A 880 34.07 6.72 22.15
C LYS A 880 33.69 6.05 20.81
N ASN A 881 33.89 6.74 19.69
CA ASN A 881 33.22 6.52 18.42
C ASN A 881 34.23 6.30 17.27
N ARG A 882 35.36 5.62 17.55
CA ARG A 882 36.40 5.31 16.54
C ARG A 882 36.02 4.19 15.57
N TRP A 883 35.00 3.40 15.89
CA TRP A 883 34.59 2.25 15.10
C TRP A 883 33.27 2.53 14.37
N ALA A 884 33.09 1.90 13.21
CA ALA A 884 31.82 1.83 12.51
C ALA A 884 31.60 0.41 11.95
N ILE A 885 30.34 0.03 11.70
CA ILE A 885 30.01 -1.27 11.09
C ILE A 885 29.61 -1.05 9.64
N ASN A 886 30.24 -1.78 8.71
CA ASN A 886 29.76 -1.89 7.33
C ASN A 886 28.37 -2.54 7.33
N ALA A 887 27.36 -1.76 6.95
CA ALA A 887 25.98 -2.22 6.87
C ALA A 887 25.51 -2.24 5.41
N ASN A 888 24.78 -3.28 5.04
CA ASN A 888 23.94 -3.22 3.85
C ASN A 888 22.58 -2.64 4.28
N VAL A 889 21.94 -1.81 3.46
CA VAL A 889 20.60 -1.28 3.80
C VAL A 889 19.62 -1.54 2.68
N SER A 890 18.34 -1.66 3.01
CA SER A 890 17.31 -1.78 2.00
C SER A 890 17.24 -0.52 1.12
N ASN A 891 16.95 -0.68 -0.16
CA ASN A 891 16.80 0.44 -1.09
C ASN A 891 15.76 1.48 -0.61
N THR A 892 14.70 1.00 0.04
CA THR A 892 13.68 1.85 0.65
C THR A 892 14.27 2.76 1.73
N TYR A 893 15.13 2.22 2.62
CA TYR A 893 15.77 3.01 3.66
C TYR A 893 16.76 4.03 3.07
N ALA A 894 17.62 3.59 2.14
CA ALA A 894 18.60 4.47 1.48
C ALA A 894 17.94 5.65 0.76
N LYS A 895 16.86 5.42 0.00
CA LYS A 895 16.16 6.50 -0.72
C LYS A 895 15.50 7.51 0.22
N ARG A 896 14.95 7.07 1.36
CA ARG A 896 14.29 7.95 2.34
C ARG A 896 15.28 8.80 3.12
N THR A 897 16.43 8.22 3.46
CA THR A 897 17.53 8.88 4.17
C THR A 897 18.48 9.65 3.27
N LYS A 898 18.41 9.42 1.95
CA LYS A 898 19.35 9.93 0.93
C LYS A 898 20.80 9.46 1.16
N LEU A 899 20.97 8.29 1.78
CA LEU A 899 22.30 7.69 2.00
C LEU A 899 22.89 7.15 0.69
N ASN A 900 24.17 7.42 0.48
CA ASN A 900 25.00 6.90 -0.60
C ASN A 900 26.01 5.89 -0.06
N ILE A 901 26.51 5.01 -0.93
CA ILE A 901 27.54 4.04 -0.56
C ILE A 901 28.78 4.80 -0.04
N GLY A 902 29.22 4.46 1.17
CA GLY A 902 30.31 5.11 1.89
C GLY A 902 29.85 6.06 3.00
N ASP A 903 28.59 6.52 2.99
CA ASP A 903 28.07 7.43 4.01
C ASP A 903 28.04 6.75 5.39
N GLU A 904 28.38 7.51 6.42
CA GLU A 904 28.27 7.09 7.81
C GLU A 904 27.01 7.68 8.46
N PHE A 905 26.31 6.88 9.25
CA PHE A 905 25.12 7.31 9.97
C PHE A 905 25.01 6.57 11.32
N VAL A 906 24.39 7.22 12.30
CA VAL A 906 24.24 6.67 13.65
C VAL A 906 22.80 6.26 13.88
N ILE A 907 22.60 5.04 14.38
CA ILE A 907 21.29 4.53 14.76
C ILE A 907 21.23 4.35 16.28
N ASN A 908 20.13 4.77 16.91
CA ASN A 908 19.96 4.69 18.37
C ASN A 908 19.09 3.49 18.74
N THR A 909 19.68 2.39 19.17
CA THR A 909 18.90 1.20 19.53
C THR A 909 18.40 1.27 20.98
N ASN A 910 17.23 0.71 21.26
CA ASN A 910 16.63 0.75 22.61
C ASN A 910 17.48 0.05 23.69
N ASN A 911 18.23 -1.00 23.31
CA ASN A 911 18.95 -1.86 24.25
C ASN A 911 20.47 -1.91 24.04
N LEU A 912 21.00 -1.48 22.88
CA LEU A 912 22.43 -1.61 22.55
C LEU A 912 23.11 -0.24 22.46
N GLY A 913 22.37 0.86 22.67
CA GLY A 913 22.89 2.22 22.53
C GLY A 913 23.08 2.66 21.07
N PRO A 914 23.83 3.75 20.84
CA PRO A 914 24.13 4.27 19.52
C PRO A 914 25.11 3.37 18.76
N ILE A 915 24.74 2.98 17.54
CA ILE A 915 25.57 2.19 16.63
C ILE A 915 25.90 3.05 15.41
N THR A 916 27.20 3.27 15.19
CA THR A 916 27.71 3.95 14.00
C THR A 916 27.84 2.94 12.87
N LEU A 917 27.17 3.20 11.76
CA LEU A 917 27.14 2.36 10.57
C LEU A 917 27.76 3.10 9.39
N ARG A 918 28.44 2.37 8.51
CA ARG A 918 28.86 2.85 7.18
C ARG A 918 28.12 2.08 6.12
N LEU A 919 27.44 2.77 5.22
CA LEU A 919 26.69 2.13 4.14
C LEU A 919 27.66 1.44 3.16
N ASN A 920 27.67 0.12 3.15
CA ASN A 920 28.49 -0.70 2.26
C ASN A 920 27.79 -1.01 0.94
N LYS A 921 26.50 -1.37 0.99
CA LYS A 921 25.72 -1.73 -0.19
C LYS A 921 24.24 -1.42 -0.01
N ILE A 922 23.59 -1.00 -1.10
CA ILE A 922 22.13 -0.83 -1.14
C ILE A 922 21.53 -2.11 -1.71
N MET A 923 20.69 -2.79 -0.93
CA MET A 923 20.01 -4.02 -1.35
C MET A 923 18.80 -3.69 -2.22
N HIS A 924 18.94 -3.95 -3.52
CA HIS A 924 17.90 -3.75 -4.52
C HIS A 924 16.86 -4.89 -4.54
N SER A 925 17.18 -6.07 -4.03
CA SER A 925 16.28 -7.23 -4.02
C SER A 925 15.27 -7.25 -2.87
N ASP A 926 15.42 -6.36 -1.89
CA ASP A 926 14.65 -6.38 -0.65
C ASP A 926 13.30 -5.65 -0.78
N THR A 927 12.29 -6.15 -0.08
CA THR A 927 10.88 -5.85 -0.40
C THR A 927 10.34 -4.51 0.14
N ILE A 928 9.11 -4.24 -0.31
CA ILE A 928 8.47 -2.93 -0.52
C ILE A 928 8.14 -2.15 0.77
N PHE A 929 8.09 -2.79 1.94
CA PHE A 929 7.38 -2.20 3.09
C PHE A 929 8.26 -1.74 4.23
N ASP A 930 9.45 -2.31 4.40
CA ASP A 930 10.23 -2.11 5.61
C ASP A 930 11.62 -1.54 5.32
N SER A 931 12.07 -0.68 6.22
CA SER A 931 13.44 -0.20 6.25
C SER A 931 14.26 -1.22 7.03
N TYR A 932 15.18 -1.91 6.36
CA TYR A 932 16.06 -2.90 6.99
C TYR A 932 17.51 -2.46 6.88
N ILE A 933 18.27 -2.75 7.92
CA ILE A 933 19.71 -2.58 7.99
C ILE A 933 20.29 -3.95 8.31
N TYR A 934 21.16 -4.45 7.44
CA TYR A 934 21.75 -5.78 7.52
C TYR A 934 23.21 -5.68 7.94
N VAL A 935 23.57 -6.37 9.02
CA VAL A 935 24.94 -6.45 9.54
C VAL A 935 25.31 -7.88 9.92
N PRO A 936 26.58 -8.30 9.82
CA PRO A 936 27.00 -9.58 10.38
C PRO A 936 26.94 -9.53 11.91
N GLN A 937 26.43 -10.59 12.55
CA GLN A 937 26.34 -10.66 14.01
C GLN A 937 27.70 -10.47 14.69
N SER A 938 28.76 -11.12 14.19
CA SER A 938 30.11 -10.96 14.74
C SER A 938 30.55 -9.49 14.78
N SER A 939 30.26 -8.73 13.73
CA SER A 939 30.68 -7.32 13.61
C SER A 939 29.85 -6.42 14.52
N LEU A 940 28.55 -6.71 14.66
CA LEU A 940 27.70 -6.04 15.64
C LEU A 940 28.23 -6.26 17.07
N PHE A 941 28.47 -7.50 17.48
CA PHE A 941 28.90 -7.77 18.85
C PHE A 941 30.35 -7.33 19.11
N GLU A 942 31.23 -7.38 18.11
CA GLU A 942 32.58 -6.81 18.23
C GLU A 942 32.54 -5.29 18.38
N TYR A 943 31.67 -4.60 17.64
CA TYR A 943 31.42 -3.16 17.82
C TYR A 943 30.95 -2.86 19.25
N LEU A 944 29.96 -3.61 19.74
CA LEU A 944 29.40 -3.41 21.07
C LEU A 944 30.42 -3.69 22.19
N ALA A 945 31.26 -4.71 22.04
CA ALA A 945 32.37 -4.97 22.96
C ALA A 945 33.32 -3.77 23.05
N LYS A 946 33.76 -3.23 21.90
CA LYS A 946 34.72 -2.10 21.87
C LYS A 946 34.12 -0.78 22.35
N THR A 947 32.83 -0.54 22.10
CA THR A 947 32.17 0.73 22.45
C THR A 947 31.67 0.81 23.89
N ASN A 948 31.53 -0.33 24.58
CA ASN A 948 31.14 -0.41 25.99
C ASN A 948 32.35 -0.63 26.92
N SER A 949 33.53 -0.11 26.57
CA SER A 949 34.77 -0.26 27.36
C SER A 949 34.71 0.41 28.75
N ASP A 950 33.74 1.28 28.97
CA ASP A 950 33.43 1.90 30.27
C ASP A 950 32.57 1.03 31.18
N ASN A 951 32.00 -0.07 30.67
CA ASN A 951 31.27 -1.07 31.45
C ASN A 951 31.91 -2.46 31.23
N PRO A 952 32.90 -2.84 32.05
CA PRO A 952 33.66 -4.07 31.88
C PRO A 952 32.79 -5.33 31.80
N SER A 953 31.71 -5.40 32.58
CA SER A 953 30.79 -6.55 32.57
C SER A 953 30.03 -6.69 31.25
N LEU A 954 29.63 -5.57 30.62
CA LEU A 954 29.00 -5.59 29.30
C LEU A 954 30.02 -5.92 28.20
N GLN A 955 31.21 -5.34 28.28
CA GLN A 955 32.30 -5.64 27.36
C GLN A 955 32.61 -7.14 27.38
N GLU A 956 32.84 -7.73 28.55
CA GLU A 956 33.15 -9.15 28.73
C GLU A 956 32.00 -10.04 28.20
N PHE A 957 30.75 -9.65 28.45
CA PHE A 957 29.59 -10.35 27.91
C PHE A 957 29.56 -10.36 26.37
N PHE A 958 29.80 -9.21 25.72
CA PHE A 958 29.85 -9.13 24.27
C PHE A 958 31.09 -9.85 23.69
N GLU A 959 32.25 -9.78 24.33
CA GLU A 959 33.44 -10.53 23.95
C GLU A 959 33.22 -12.05 24.01
N SER A 960 32.51 -12.51 25.05
CA SER A 960 32.07 -13.90 25.19
C SER A 960 31.15 -14.31 24.03
N ILE A 961 30.18 -13.46 23.64
CA ILE A 961 29.34 -13.70 22.46
C ILE A 961 30.18 -13.78 21.18
N VAL A 962 31.13 -12.87 20.97
CA VAL A 962 32.02 -12.88 19.80
C VAL A 962 32.87 -14.16 19.75
N SER A 963 33.39 -14.60 20.90
CA SER A 963 34.12 -15.86 21.04
C SER A 963 33.24 -17.07 20.70
N ASN A 964 32.01 -17.09 21.21
CA ASN A 964 31.02 -18.12 20.91
C ASN A 964 30.67 -18.16 19.41
N ILE A 965 30.49 -17.01 18.76
CA ILE A 965 30.20 -16.92 17.31
C ILE A 965 31.36 -17.50 16.50
N LYS A 966 32.61 -17.23 16.91
CA LYS A 966 33.81 -17.86 16.29
C LYS A 966 33.84 -19.37 16.47
N GLN A 967 33.24 -19.88 17.54
CA GLN A 967 33.03 -21.31 17.79
C GLN A 967 31.73 -21.87 17.16
N GLN A 968 31.12 -21.14 16.21
CA GLN A 968 29.86 -21.50 15.54
C GLN A 968 28.64 -21.58 16.47
N LYS A 969 28.70 -20.96 17.66
CA LYS A 969 27.54 -20.72 18.53
C LYS A 969 27.07 -19.29 18.31
N TYR A 970 25.92 -19.11 17.68
CA TYR A 970 25.39 -17.78 17.40
C TYR A 970 24.32 -17.35 18.40
N VAL A 971 23.98 -16.07 18.35
CA VAL A 971 22.93 -15.46 19.16
C VAL A 971 21.79 -15.07 18.24
N SER A 972 20.61 -15.65 18.46
CA SER A 972 19.44 -15.37 17.62
C SER A 972 18.19 -15.23 18.46
N ASN A 973 17.36 -14.23 18.13
CA ASN A 973 16.02 -14.06 18.70
C ASN A 973 14.90 -14.39 17.70
N SER A 974 15.25 -14.58 16.42
CA SER A 974 14.32 -14.75 15.31
C SER A 974 14.84 -15.84 14.36
N TYR A 975 13.97 -16.72 13.88
CA TYR A 975 14.33 -17.85 13.03
C TYR A 975 13.42 -17.82 11.83
N PHE A 976 14.03 -17.97 10.68
CA PHE A 976 13.32 -18.43 9.52
C PHE A 976 12.81 -19.85 9.79
N SER A 977 11.64 -20.18 9.24
CA SER A 977 10.98 -21.47 9.40
C SER A 977 10.60 -22.01 8.03
N THR A 978 10.93 -23.28 7.78
CA THR A 978 10.48 -24.02 6.58
C THR A 978 8.99 -24.38 6.66
N GLN A 979 8.34 -24.13 7.80
CA GLN A 979 6.91 -24.30 8.01
C GLN A 979 6.16 -22.95 7.92
N MET A 980 4.84 -23.00 7.73
CA MET A 980 4.00 -21.80 7.73
C MET A 980 3.91 -21.12 9.10
N LEU A 981 4.03 -21.90 10.19
CA LEU A 981 4.13 -21.36 11.54
C LEU A 981 5.60 -21.00 11.82
N PRO A 982 5.90 -19.74 12.17
CA PRO A 982 7.23 -19.35 12.60
C PRO A 982 7.69 -20.17 13.80
N MET A 983 8.96 -20.53 13.84
CA MET A 983 9.52 -21.38 14.89
C MET A 983 9.37 -20.72 16.28
N GLN A 984 9.50 -19.40 16.39
CA GLN A 984 9.28 -18.66 17.64
C GLN A 984 7.83 -18.66 18.15
N LEU A 985 6.86 -19.02 17.29
CA LEU A 985 5.48 -19.24 17.74
C LEU A 985 5.24 -20.69 18.12
N GLU A 986 6.03 -21.62 17.56
CA GLU A 986 6.03 -23.03 17.99
C GLU A 986 6.81 -23.23 19.30
N TYR A 987 7.87 -22.46 19.52
CA TYR A 987 8.73 -22.48 20.70
C TYR A 987 8.80 -21.06 21.28
N PHE A 988 7.80 -20.71 22.07
CA PHE A 988 7.70 -19.40 22.68
C PHE A 988 8.62 -19.30 23.89
N THR A 989 9.64 -18.44 23.79
CA THR A 989 10.61 -18.23 24.87
C THR A 989 10.14 -17.19 25.87
N LEU A 990 10.20 -17.51 27.16
CA LEU A 990 10.15 -16.55 28.24
C LEU A 990 11.57 -16.11 28.60
N PRO A 991 11.93 -14.83 28.48
CA PRO A 991 13.27 -14.35 28.81
C PRO A 991 13.51 -14.37 30.32
N ILE A 992 14.76 -14.60 30.72
CA ILE A 992 15.26 -14.41 32.08
C ILE A 992 15.37 -12.91 32.32
N LEU A 993 14.56 -12.37 33.23
CA LEU A 993 14.44 -10.94 33.54
C LEU A 993 15.02 -10.58 34.92
N ASN A 994 15.26 -11.57 35.78
CA ASN A 994 15.76 -11.40 37.14
C ASN A 994 16.62 -12.61 37.58
N LYS A 995 17.24 -12.51 38.76
CA LYS A 995 17.98 -13.60 39.43
C LYS A 995 17.56 -13.65 40.89
N THR A 996 16.79 -14.68 41.26
CA THR A 996 16.26 -14.88 42.62
C THR A 996 17.01 -15.93 43.43
N GLY A 997 17.97 -16.63 42.83
CA GLY A 997 18.78 -17.68 43.46
C GLY A 997 20.26 -17.65 43.05
N ALA A 998 20.98 -18.74 43.32
CA ALA A 998 22.40 -18.88 42.96
C ALA A 998 22.61 -18.78 41.44
N ASP A 999 21.71 -19.40 40.67
CA ASP A 999 21.75 -19.46 39.22
C ASP A 999 20.56 -18.72 38.59
N ALA A 1000 20.83 -17.91 37.57
CA ALA A 1000 19.79 -17.19 36.84
C ALA A 1000 18.94 -18.14 35.98
N GLY A 1001 17.61 -17.99 36.05
CA GLY A 1001 16.66 -18.86 35.36
C GLY A 1001 16.37 -20.18 36.10
N SER A 1002 16.95 -20.41 37.27
CA SER A 1002 16.66 -21.61 38.07
C SER A 1002 15.23 -21.60 38.63
N SER A 1003 14.67 -20.41 38.85
CA SER A 1003 13.37 -20.18 39.47
C SER A 1003 12.36 -19.63 38.47
N ILE A 1004 11.08 -19.99 38.60
CA ILE A 1004 9.99 -19.44 37.78
C ILE A 1004 9.89 -17.91 37.92
N PHE A 1005 10.29 -17.38 39.07
CA PHE A 1005 10.27 -15.95 39.36
C PHE A 1005 11.34 -15.16 38.59
N ASP A 1006 12.35 -15.85 38.03
CA ASP A 1006 13.39 -15.20 37.22
C ASP A 1006 12.86 -14.72 35.86
N TYR A 1007 11.74 -15.27 35.39
CA TYR A 1007 11.16 -15.00 34.07
C TYR A 1007 10.15 -13.84 34.05
N TYR A 1008 10.03 -13.12 35.16
CA TYR A 1008 9.04 -12.07 35.31
C TYR A 1008 9.65 -10.77 35.86
N LYS A 1009 9.48 -9.70 35.09
CA LYS A 1009 9.68 -8.31 35.50
C LYS A 1009 8.60 -7.48 34.82
N LYS A 1010 7.64 -7.01 35.62
CA LYS A 1010 6.33 -6.48 35.18
C LYS A 1010 6.35 -5.75 33.84
N ASN A 1011 7.12 -4.66 33.72
CA ASN A 1011 7.13 -3.81 32.53
C ASN A 1011 7.71 -4.54 31.31
N LEU A 1012 8.90 -5.14 31.45
CA LEU A 1012 9.58 -5.84 30.35
C LEU A 1012 8.79 -7.07 29.87
N PHE A 1013 8.15 -7.78 30.79
CA PHE A 1013 7.33 -8.93 30.48
C PHE A 1013 6.10 -8.54 29.65
N GLU A 1014 5.37 -7.49 30.06
CA GLU A 1014 4.18 -7.04 29.34
C GLU A 1014 4.52 -6.52 27.93
N ASP A 1015 5.60 -5.74 27.79
CA ASP A 1015 6.08 -5.27 26.48
C ASP A 1015 6.42 -6.46 25.56
N TYR A 1016 7.10 -7.45 26.10
CA TYR A 1016 7.41 -8.68 25.37
C TYR A 1016 6.15 -9.45 24.95
N LEU A 1017 5.15 -9.62 25.83
CA LEU A 1017 3.89 -10.29 25.48
C LEU A 1017 3.09 -9.54 24.41
N ASN A 1018 3.10 -8.22 24.47
CA ASN A 1018 2.43 -7.38 23.47
C ASN A 1018 3.06 -7.56 22.08
N SER A 1019 4.36 -7.86 22.01
CA SER A 1019 5.09 -8.12 20.76
C SER A 1019 4.77 -9.46 20.09
N ILE A 1020 4.12 -10.42 20.77
CA ILE A 1020 3.93 -11.79 20.24
C ILE A 1020 3.25 -11.81 18.87
N ASN A 1021 2.25 -10.96 18.66
CA ASN A 1021 1.48 -10.88 17.41
C ASN A 1021 2.11 -9.88 16.40
N GLN A 1022 3.27 -9.30 16.71
CA GLN A 1022 4.01 -8.37 15.86
C GLN A 1022 5.16 -9.08 15.16
N GLY A 1023 5.60 -8.53 14.02
CA GLY A 1023 6.78 -9.04 13.30
C GLY A 1023 6.60 -10.43 12.68
N ILE A 1024 5.38 -10.99 12.62
CA ILE A 1024 5.10 -12.28 11.99
C ILE A 1024 4.95 -12.07 10.47
N MET A 1025 5.83 -12.71 9.71
CA MET A 1025 5.77 -12.73 8.26
C MET A 1025 5.57 -14.17 7.77
N ILE A 1026 4.50 -14.41 7.03
CA ILE A 1026 4.25 -15.67 6.32
C ILE A 1026 4.35 -15.33 4.84
N PHE A 1027 5.43 -15.76 4.19
CA PHE A 1027 5.83 -15.24 2.88
C PHE A 1027 4.77 -15.50 1.81
N ASN A 1028 4.17 -16.70 1.81
CA ASN A 1028 3.01 -17.05 0.99
C ASN A 1028 1.86 -16.04 1.11
N LEU A 1029 1.54 -15.61 2.34
CA LEU A 1029 0.43 -14.68 2.58
C LEU A 1029 0.78 -13.28 2.09
N GLU A 1030 2.04 -12.86 2.25
CA GLU A 1030 2.52 -11.57 1.70
C GLU A 1030 2.54 -11.60 0.17
N THR A 1031 3.02 -12.68 -0.45
CA THR A 1031 2.94 -12.90 -1.91
C THR A 1031 1.49 -12.89 -2.39
N ARG A 1032 0.55 -13.56 -1.70
CA ARG A 1032 -0.89 -13.48 -2.05
C ARG A 1032 -1.45 -12.07 -1.94
N ARG A 1033 -0.98 -11.27 -0.97
CA ARG A 1033 -1.38 -9.85 -0.85
C ARG A 1033 -0.82 -9.04 -2.02
N LEU A 1034 0.45 -9.22 -2.36
CA LEU A 1034 1.09 -8.59 -3.52
C LEU A 1034 0.39 -8.99 -4.82
N ASP A 1035 0.13 -10.29 -5.03
CA ASP A 1035 -0.66 -10.81 -6.15
C ASP A 1035 -2.00 -10.10 -6.24
N THR A 1036 -2.72 -9.99 -5.13
CA THR A 1036 -4.03 -9.32 -5.11
C THR A 1036 -3.93 -7.83 -5.47
N LEU A 1037 -2.84 -7.15 -5.11
CA LEU A 1037 -2.59 -5.75 -5.51
C LEU A 1037 -2.24 -5.66 -7.01
N MET A 1038 -1.55 -6.67 -7.54
CA MET A 1038 -1.12 -6.74 -8.94
C MET A 1038 -2.18 -7.35 -9.87
N THR A 1039 -3.27 -7.92 -9.35
CA THR A 1039 -4.34 -8.57 -10.15
C THR A 1039 -4.95 -7.63 -11.19
N SER A 1040 -5.17 -6.35 -10.84
CA SER A 1040 -5.75 -5.39 -11.79
C SER A 1040 -4.79 -5.07 -12.93
N LEU A 1041 -3.49 -4.95 -12.64
CA LEU A 1041 -2.45 -4.71 -13.63
C LEU A 1041 -2.26 -5.94 -14.54
N THR A 1042 -2.19 -7.15 -13.94
CA THR A 1042 -2.08 -8.41 -14.70
C THR A 1042 -3.33 -8.67 -15.54
N GLY A 1043 -4.53 -8.34 -15.05
CA GLY A 1043 -5.75 -8.46 -15.83
C GLY A 1043 -5.84 -7.48 -17.01
N THR A 1044 -5.38 -6.23 -16.82
CA THR A 1044 -5.21 -5.25 -17.92
C THR A 1044 -4.26 -5.82 -18.98
N MET A 1045 -3.12 -6.37 -18.54
CA MET A 1045 -2.14 -7.00 -19.43
C MET A 1045 -2.69 -8.22 -20.16
N ARG A 1046 -3.51 -9.07 -19.51
CA ARG A 1046 -4.19 -10.19 -20.19
C ARG A 1046 -5.11 -9.72 -21.31
N ILE A 1047 -5.88 -8.66 -21.10
CA ILE A 1047 -6.71 -8.05 -22.15
C ILE A 1047 -5.83 -7.52 -23.28
N SER A 1048 -4.74 -6.83 -22.96
CA SER A 1048 -3.77 -6.36 -23.94
C SER A 1048 -3.14 -7.51 -24.74
N ILE A 1049 -2.81 -8.65 -24.11
CA ILE A 1049 -2.32 -9.87 -24.79
C ILE A 1049 -3.38 -10.36 -25.79
N ILE A 1050 -4.63 -10.56 -25.36
CA ILE A 1050 -5.71 -11.06 -26.23
C ILE A 1050 -5.97 -10.12 -27.40
N ALA A 1051 -6.01 -8.81 -27.13
CA ALA A 1051 -6.18 -7.79 -28.16
C ALA A 1051 -5.01 -7.79 -29.15
N SER A 1052 -3.77 -7.91 -28.66
CA SER A 1052 -2.56 -7.95 -29.49
C SER A 1052 -2.50 -9.19 -30.36
N ILE A 1053 -2.91 -10.35 -29.84
CA ILE A 1053 -3.06 -11.58 -30.62
C ILE A 1053 -4.11 -11.37 -31.73
N SER A 1054 -5.24 -10.74 -31.41
CA SER A 1054 -6.29 -10.45 -32.38
C SER A 1054 -5.82 -9.48 -33.48
N ILE A 1055 -5.10 -8.42 -33.10
CA ILE A 1055 -4.48 -7.45 -34.00
C ILE A 1055 -3.45 -8.13 -34.90
N ALA A 1056 -2.57 -8.96 -34.32
CA ALA A 1056 -1.57 -9.72 -35.07
C ALA A 1056 -2.24 -10.64 -36.09
N MET A 1057 -3.29 -11.38 -35.70
CA MET A 1057 -4.08 -12.21 -36.62
C MET A 1057 -4.75 -11.39 -37.73
N MET A 1058 -5.23 -10.18 -37.46
CA MET A 1058 -5.81 -9.32 -38.49
C MET A 1058 -4.75 -8.82 -39.48
N VAL A 1059 -3.62 -8.31 -39.00
CA VAL A 1059 -2.49 -7.90 -39.85
C VAL A 1059 -1.98 -9.05 -40.69
N SER A 1060 -1.91 -10.22 -40.09
CA SER A 1060 -1.57 -11.49 -40.71
C SER A 1060 -2.47 -11.81 -41.90
N ILE A 1061 -3.78 -11.70 -41.72
CA ILE A 1061 -4.77 -11.91 -42.78
C ILE A 1061 -4.63 -10.82 -43.86
N ILE A 1062 -4.51 -9.56 -43.47
CA ILE A 1062 -4.36 -8.42 -44.40
C ILE A 1062 -3.14 -8.62 -45.28
N LEU A 1063 -1.97 -8.89 -44.67
CA LEU A 1063 -0.73 -9.19 -45.40
C LEU A 1063 -0.95 -10.32 -46.38
N THR A 1064 -1.58 -11.42 -45.94
CA THR A 1064 -1.81 -12.57 -46.80
C THR A 1064 -2.71 -12.22 -47.97
N ILE A 1065 -3.78 -11.43 -47.77
CA ILE A 1065 -4.64 -10.93 -48.86
C ILE A 1065 -3.85 -10.06 -49.82
N LEU A 1066 -3.07 -9.10 -49.32
CA LEU A 1066 -2.24 -8.20 -50.14
C LEU A 1066 -1.25 -9.00 -51.00
N ILE A 1067 -0.59 -9.97 -50.38
CA ILE A 1067 0.34 -10.90 -51.03
C ILE A 1067 -0.36 -11.65 -52.17
N LEU A 1068 -1.55 -12.18 -51.92
CA LEU A 1068 -2.30 -12.98 -52.87
C LEU A 1068 -2.83 -12.17 -54.04
N LEU A 1069 -3.35 -10.97 -53.77
CA LEU A 1069 -3.83 -10.04 -54.81
C LEU A 1069 -2.69 -9.65 -55.75
N GLU A 1070 -1.52 -9.32 -55.20
CA GLU A 1070 -0.40 -8.86 -56.02
C GLU A 1070 0.28 -9.99 -56.80
N ASN A 1071 0.28 -11.22 -56.26
CA ASN A 1071 0.81 -12.39 -56.95
C ASN A 1071 -0.22 -13.09 -57.85
N LYS A 1072 -1.46 -12.60 -57.96
CA LYS A 1072 -2.53 -13.22 -58.76
C LYS A 1072 -2.08 -13.59 -60.17
N LYS A 1073 -1.44 -12.66 -60.90
CA LYS A 1073 -0.94 -12.91 -62.26
C LYS A 1073 0.13 -13.99 -62.31
N THR A 1074 1.07 -13.97 -61.35
CA THR A 1074 2.13 -14.99 -61.27
C THR A 1074 1.57 -16.37 -60.93
N ILE A 1075 0.58 -16.44 -60.03
CA ILE A 1075 -0.12 -17.69 -59.67
C ILE A 1075 -0.85 -18.27 -60.88
N LEU A 1076 -1.59 -17.42 -61.60
CA LEU A 1076 -2.29 -17.81 -62.83
C LEU A 1076 -1.30 -18.30 -63.89
N MET A 1077 -0.19 -17.59 -64.09
CA MET A 1077 0.89 -17.99 -65.00
C MET A 1077 1.51 -19.34 -64.61
N PHE A 1078 1.78 -19.58 -63.32
CA PHE A 1078 2.30 -20.88 -62.89
C PHE A 1078 1.30 -22.01 -63.14
N LYS A 1079 0.00 -21.75 -62.95
CA LYS A 1079 -1.05 -22.71 -63.29
C LYS A 1079 -1.13 -22.98 -64.79
N THR A 1080 -1.03 -21.95 -65.63
CA THR A 1080 -1.06 -22.14 -67.09
C THR A 1080 0.17 -22.90 -67.60
N ILE A 1081 1.34 -22.72 -66.96
CA ILE A 1081 2.57 -23.47 -67.26
C ILE A 1081 2.50 -24.93 -66.73
N GLY A 1082 1.50 -25.28 -65.90
CA GLY A 1082 1.29 -26.65 -65.43
C GLY A 1082 1.90 -26.97 -64.05
N TYR A 1083 2.30 -25.97 -63.27
CA TYR A 1083 2.76 -26.21 -61.90
C TYR A 1083 1.64 -26.75 -61.02
N LYS A 1084 1.97 -27.71 -60.16
CA LYS A 1084 0.99 -28.29 -59.23
C LYS A 1084 0.64 -27.28 -58.13
N LYS A 1085 -0.60 -27.33 -57.63
CA LYS A 1085 -1.06 -26.48 -56.52
C LYS A 1085 -0.10 -26.48 -55.32
N ARG A 1086 0.43 -27.66 -54.95
CA ARG A 1086 1.38 -27.83 -53.84
C ARG A 1086 2.69 -27.06 -54.08
N GLU A 1087 3.20 -27.05 -55.31
CA GLU A 1087 4.44 -26.35 -55.67
C GLU A 1087 4.25 -24.83 -55.63
N ILE A 1088 3.14 -24.33 -56.20
CA ILE A 1088 2.78 -22.92 -56.15
C ILE A 1088 2.65 -22.44 -54.69
N ASN A 1089 1.98 -23.23 -53.85
CA ASN A 1089 1.84 -22.92 -52.43
C ASN A 1089 3.22 -22.92 -51.73
N LEU A 1090 4.07 -23.92 -51.98
CA LEU A 1090 5.41 -24.00 -51.39
C LEU A 1090 6.26 -22.76 -51.74
N TYR A 1091 6.24 -22.31 -53.01
CA TYR A 1091 7.00 -21.16 -53.46
C TYR A 1091 6.50 -19.84 -52.86
N LEU A 1092 5.19 -19.71 -52.65
CA LEU A 1092 4.62 -18.57 -51.93
C LEU A 1092 5.03 -18.61 -50.46
N ILE A 1093 4.85 -19.74 -49.79
CA ILE A 1093 5.07 -19.91 -48.34
C ILE A 1093 6.55 -19.73 -47.97
N SER A 1094 7.48 -20.25 -48.75
CA SER A 1094 8.91 -20.26 -48.40
C SER A 1094 9.51 -18.86 -48.21
N GLY A 1095 9.08 -17.87 -49.01
CA GLY A 1095 9.52 -16.49 -48.85
C GLY A 1095 9.01 -15.84 -47.55
N TYR A 1096 7.78 -16.16 -47.16
CA TYR A 1096 7.19 -15.64 -45.93
C TYR A 1096 7.72 -16.35 -44.69
N LEU A 1097 8.09 -17.63 -44.79
CA LEU A 1097 8.69 -18.38 -43.67
C LEU A 1097 9.99 -17.73 -43.19
N VAL A 1098 10.83 -17.25 -44.10
CA VAL A 1098 12.03 -16.47 -43.75
C VAL A 1098 11.65 -15.17 -43.02
N SER A 1099 10.62 -14.48 -43.52
CA SER A 1099 10.13 -13.23 -42.92
C SER A 1099 9.55 -13.44 -41.51
N ILE A 1100 8.83 -14.55 -41.29
CA ILE A 1100 8.30 -14.97 -39.99
C ILE A 1100 9.44 -15.21 -39.01
N THR A 1101 10.42 -16.02 -39.43
CA THR A 1101 11.53 -16.43 -38.59
C THR A 1101 12.34 -15.22 -38.13
N LEU A 1102 12.74 -14.36 -39.08
CA LEU A 1102 13.43 -13.10 -38.76
C LEU A 1102 12.56 -12.16 -37.92
N GLY A 1103 11.26 -12.10 -38.21
CA GLY A 1103 10.32 -11.23 -37.48
C GLY A 1103 10.18 -11.65 -36.03
N VAL A 1104 10.18 -12.95 -35.74
CA VAL A 1104 10.17 -13.47 -34.37
C VAL A 1104 11.46 -13.14 -33.63
N PHE A 1105 12.64 -13.37 -34.23
CA PHE A 1105 13.92 -13.07 -33.59
C PHE A 1105 14.05 -11.58 -33.23
N THR A 1106 13.69 -10.71 -34.16
CA THR A 1106 13.73 -9.26 -33.93
C THR A 1106 12.62 -8.78 -32.99
N ALA A 1107 11.46 -9.43 -32.98
CA ALA A 1107 10.42 -9.16 -32.00
C ALA A 1107 10.83 -9.52 -30.57
N ILE A 1108 11.57 -10.62 -30.39
CA ILE A 1108 12.15 -10.98 -29.09
C ILE A 1108 13.12 -9.89 -28.62
N LEU A 1109 14.02 -9.43 -29.51
CA LEU A 1109 14.96 -8.35 -29.22
C LEU A 1109 14.24 -7.04 -28.84
N LEU A 1110 13.23 -6.65 -29.60
CA LEU A 1110 12.44 -5.44 -29.32
C LEU A 1110 11.63 -5.56 -28.03
N ALA A 1111 11.02 -6.71 -27.76
CA ALA A 1111 10.31 -6.96 -26.53
C ALA A 1111 11.23 -6.88 -25.32
N TRP A 1112 12.45 -7.41 -25.42
CA TRP A 1112 13.47 -7.31 -24.38
C TRP A 1112 13.88 -5.84 -24.11
N ILE A 1113 14.26 -5.08 -25.16
CA ILE A 1113 14.64 -3.67 -25.01
C ILE A 1113 13.48 -2.84 -24.43
N THR A 1114 12.25 -3.08 -24.91
CA THR A 1114 11.07 -2.36 -24.44
C THR A 1114 10.79 -2.69 -22.98
N LEU A 1115 10.91 -3.96 -22.58
CA LEU A 1115 10.77 -4.37 -21.20
C LEU A 1115 11.79 -3.61 -20.35
N GLU A 1116 13.08 -3.66 -20.64
CA GLU A 1116 14.10 -2.94 -19.85
C GLU A 1116 13.82 -1.45 -19.69
N LYS A 1117 13.35 -0.77 -20.75
CA LYS A 1117 12.98 0.66 -20.66
C LYS A 1117 11.76 0.89 -19.79
N VAL A 1118 10.73 0.04 -19.91
CA VAL A 1118 9.53 0.09 -19.06
C VAL A 1118 9.91 -0.17 -17.61
N VAL A 1119 10.75 -1.15 -17.38
CA VAL A 1119 11.23 -1.54 -16.05
C VAL A 1119 12.01 -0.41 -15.41
N ALA A 1120 12.96 0.20 -16.13
CA ALA A 1120 13.70 1.35 -15.63
C ALA A 1120 12.79 2.53 -15.28
N GLU A 1121 11.75 2.79 -16.08
CA GLU A 1121 10.81 3.88 -15.79
C GLU A 1121 9.86 3.55 -14.64
N ILE A 1122 9.46 2.28 -14.53
CA ILE A 1122 8.71 1.74 -13.40
C ILE A 1122 9.56 1.83 -12.13
N MET A 1123 10.84 1.46 -12.15
CA MET A 1123 11.78 1.54 -11.02
C MET A 1123 12.15 2.98 -10.64
N LYS A 1124 12.10 3.94 -11.56
CA LYS A 1124 12.20 5.37 -11.21
C LYS A 1124 10.94 5.86 -10.53
N THR A 1125 9.80 5.36 -10.99
CA THR A 1125 8.49 5.75 -10.47
C THR A 1125 8.21 5.10 -9.12
N LEU A 1126 8.69 3.88 -8.93
CA LEU A 1126 8.60 3.09 -7.72
C LEU A 1126 9.84 3.28 -6.88
N TRP A 1127 9.69 3.58 -5.60
CA TRP A 1127 10.85 3.57 -4.72
C TRP A 1127 11.40 2.16 -4.45
N PHE A 1128 10.73 1.11 -4.92
CA PHE A 1128 11.19 -0.27 -4.86
C PHE A 1128 11.58 -0.79 -6.24
N ASP A 1129 12.59 -1.65 -6.26
CA ASP A 1129 13.07 -2.28 -7.47
C ASP A 1129 12.19 -3.49 -7.78
N ILE A 1130 11.55 -3.47 -8.93
CA ILE A 1130 10.85 -4.65 -9.43
C ILE A 1130 11.86 -5.42 -10.28
N PRO A 1131 12.30 -6.63 -9.90
CA PRO A 1131 13.12 -7.50 -10.75
C PRO A 1131 12.29 -8.02 -11.93
N LEU A 1132 11.97 -7.14 -12.87
CA LEU A 1132 11.30 -7.46 -14.12
C LEU A 1132 12.35 -7.84 -15.15
N ASN A 1133 12.92 -9.02 -14.99
CA ASN A 1133 13.91 -9.55 -15.91
C ASN A 1133 13.21 -10.31 -17.04
N PHE A 1134 13.71 -10.15 -18.26
CA PHE A 1134 13.27 -10.96 -19.39
C PHE A 1134 13.61 -12.43 -19.11
N GLY A 1135 12.58 -13.26 -18.94
CA GLY A 1135 12.74 -14.66 -18.55
C GLY A 1135 12.48 -15.62 -19.70
N TRP A 1136 13.42 -16.55 -19.97
CA TRP A 1136 13.23 -17.67 -20.91
C TRP A 1136 12.45 -18.83 -20.28
N GLY A 1137 11.27 -18.54 -19.74
CA GLY A 1137 10.40 -19.58 -19.18
C GLY A 1137 9.81 -20.49 -20.26
N LEU A 1138 9.50 -21.75 -19.91
CA LEU A 1138 8.86 -22.72 -20.82
C LEU A 1138 7.56 -22.17 -21.44
N GLY A 1139 6.78 -21.40 -20.68
CA GLY A 1139 5.58 -20.74 -21.19
C GLY A 1139 5.87 -19.73 -22.30
N PHE A 1140 6.98 -18.98 -22.21
CA PHE A 1140 7.38 -18.03 -23.26
C PHE A 1140 7.83 -18.75 -24.53
N ILE A 1141 8.68 -19.77 -24.37
CA ILE A 1141 9.14 -20.61 -25.48
C ILE A 1141 7.93 -21.24 -26.19
N GLY A 1142 6.97 -21.75 -25.42
CA GLY A 1142 5.70 -22.28 -25.93
C GLY A 1142 4.93 -21.26 -26.77
N ILE A 1143 4.82 -20.01 -26.31
CA ILE A 1143 4.15 -18.94 -27.07
C ILE A 1143 4.90 -18.55 -28.34
N VAL A 1144 6.23 -18.51 -28.31
CA VAL A 1144 7.05 -18.24 -29.50
C VAL A 1144 6.79 -19.30 -30.56
N ILE A 1145 6.85 -20.58 -30.17
CA ILE A 1145 6.59 -21.72 -31.08
C ILE A 1145 5.14 -21.69 -31.58
N ALA A 1146 4.17 -21.48 -30.68
CA ALA A 1146 2.75 -21.41 -31.04
C ALA A 1146 2.47 -20.26 -32.01
N SER A 1147 3.11 -19.11 -31.83
CA SER A 1147 2.97 -17.94 -32.72
C SER A 1147 3.47 -18.23 -34.14
N ILE A 1148 4.62 -18.90 -34.27
CA ILE A 1148 5.17 -19.34 -35.57
C ILE A 1148 4.22 -20.33 -36.24
N LEU A 1149 3.79 -21.37 -35.50
CA LEU A 1149 2.93 -22.43 -36.03
C LEU A 1149 1.56 -21.89 -36.45
N LEU A 1150 0.91 -21.10 -35.59
CA LEU A 1150 -0.40 -20.53 -35.85
C LEU A 1150 -0.36 -19.64 -37.10
N PHE A 1151 0.66 -18.80 -37.20
CA PHE A 1151 0.79 -17.89 -38.33
C PHE A 1151 1.14 -18.63 -39.64
N PHE A 1152 1.98 -19.66 -39.56
CA PHE A 1152 2.25 -20.56 -40.68
C PHE A 1152 0.97 -21.27 -41.18
N ILE A 1153 0.16 -21.80 -40.26
CA ILE A 1153 -1.13 -22.44 -40.58
C ILE A 1153 -2.08 -21.44 -41.24
N LEU A 1154 -2.17 -20.21 -40.72
CA LEU A 1154 -3.02 -19.16 -41.25
C LEU A 1154 -2.62 -18.77 -42.68
N ILE A 1155 -1.33 -18.50 -42.92
CA ILE A 1155 -0.80 -18.19 -44.24
C ILE A 1155 -1.06 -19.34 -45.21
N ASN A 1156 -0.72 -20.57 -44.82
CA ASN A 1156 -0.89 -21.74 -45.67
C ASN A 1156 -2.36 -21.99 -46.04
N SER A 1157 -3.27 -21.82 -45.07
CA SER A 1157 -4.71 -21.97 -45.28
C SER A 1157 -5.23 -20.93 -46.26
N ALA A 1158 -4.87 -19.66 -46.07
CA ALA A 1158 -5.29 -18.57 -46.94
C ALA A 1158 -4.71 -18.71 -48.37
N ILE A 1159 -3.43 -19.04 -48.50
CA ILE A 1159 -2.81 -19.29 -49.81
C ILE A 1159 -3.46 -20.49 -50.49
N SER A 1160 -3.66 -21.60 -49.77
CA SER A 1160 -4.28 -22.80 -50.33
C SER A 1160 -5.71 -22.57 -50.78
N TYR A 1161 -6.49 -21.77 -50.03
CA TYR A 1161 -7.85 -21.38 -50.38
C TYR A 1161 -7.85 -20.48 -51.62
N PHE A 1162 -7.05 -19.43 -51.65
CA PHE A 1162 -7.01 -18.49 -52.78
C PHE A 1162 -6.49 -19.14 -54.06
N THR A 1163 -5.41 -19.93 -53.97
CA THR A 1163 -4.92 -20.72 -55.11
C THR A 1163 -5.98 -21.71 -55.59
N LYS A 1164 -6.89 -22.21 -54.74
CA LYS A 1164 -8.01 -23.07 -55.20
C LYS A 1164 -9.00 -22.29 -56.07
N ILE A 1165 -9.34 -21.05 -55.71
CA ILE A 1165 -10.36 -20.23 -56.38
C ILE A 1165 -9.91 -19.75 -57.77
N GLN A 1166 -8.63 -19.43 -57.95
CA GLN A 1166 -8.15 -18.87 -59.22
C GLN A 1166 -8.17 -19.91 -60.34
N GLN A 1167 -8.98 -19.70 -61.40
CA GLN A 1167 -9.03 -20.61 -62.55
C GLN A 1167 -8.05 -20.17 -63.66
N PRO A 1168 -7.33 -21.09 -64.32
CA PRO A 1168 -6.32 -20.76 -65.34
C PRO A 1168 -6.88 -19.92 -66.50
N LYS A 1169 -8.17 -20.12 -66.86
CA LYS A 1169 -8.83 -19.42 -67.97
C LYS A 1169 -8.83 -17.88 -67.84
N TYR A 1170 -8.73 -17.36 -66.61
CA TYR A 1170 -8.69 -15.91 -66.37
C TYR A 1170 -7.30 -15.30 -66.53
N ALA A 1171 -6.25 -16.09 -66.82
CA ALA A 1171 -4.89 -15.60 -67.02
C ALA A 1171 -4.75 -14.68 -68.24
N PHE A 1172 -5.59 -14.87 -69.26
CA PHE A 1172 -5.51 -14.18 -70.55
C PHE A 1172 -6.56 -13.09 -70.76
N VAL A 1173 -7.47 -12.87 -69.80
CA VAL A 1173 -8.55 -11.86 -69.94
C VAL A 1173 -8.04 -10.42 -69.77
N ASP A 1174 -6.87 -10.25 -69.13
CA ASP A 1174 -6.23 -8.95 -68.86
C ASP A 1174 -5.00 -8.66 -69.74
N LEU A 1175 -4.61 -9.61 -70.62
CA LEU A 1175 -3.58 -9.45 -71.65
C LEU A 1175 -4.25 -8.88 -72.90
#